data_AF-A0A1H7E8V5-F1
#
_entry.id   AF-A0A1H7E8V5-F1
#
_cell.length_a   1.000
_cell.length_b   1.000
_cell.length_c   1.000
_cell.angle_alpha   90.00
_cell.angle_beta   90.00
_cell.angle_gamma   90.00
#
_symmetry.space_group_name_H-M   'P 1'
#
loop_
_entity.id
_entity.type
_entity.pdbx_description
1 polymer ?
#
loop_
_entity_poly.entity_id
_entity_poly.type
_entity_poly.pdbx_seq_one_letter_code
_entity_poly.pdbx_strand_id
1 'polypeptide(L)'
;MQRDLFSFEPDWYEPLRSLISLGSQAAPVAHQGELAAARRQHLGQFFTPDAIAAFMWSFISGWRLNRRIRLLDNSVGSGRLFQYADPERYAVYGVDVHAEVITQCQKVFEDAGFDCEFRHAGMEDIQPTNFDIAIINPPFSVHLESPHLKPFPCTTWGRYGANTSALSHEYSVHQALNAAHIVVALLPITTAEAVMTGGLGDSARRRAAGLFELPPDAFRSEGANVRTAVVVFDRYRSRPSDFVRTKVENLALPGPDLGLHYEDRSFGEPRLCFQKLDDSVPAITRPVTGDKSVVISHDGRLIRFGFACGFNEAMVLNRVFVERIYSRDGHRLPRGFRYAGQGLLDLETYLMQADPRAALDRLLDRIRSVGGEPRFAPGFLEHLERRARRSRRQAMPLRHVAWTTGAGSSDVVTGKARETHKVDATRWAGPLVMAGEDVCFTREDDGRYRYEVKGATYHLSVDELNARFAVDNVAEGWEVVHEGLAAKYPQQAAALRARVSASGVDQWLTWEFQTEDLVETLMKPSGCVIAWEQGCGKSRLALALILVSGVRHGLIVVESRLIDEMMKEIALLPIDAGDVKVISCAADLNDLRRINLISYERLRMPVDKALSKRVTYAHRLRRRIGLLVADEGERLANPTSDQSRALWQLSARRRYVLTGSPIPNYPRDAFGLLAFSGGDGTAAQPYGYRLGYLEENWINTVEYAMRGVDRFRDDFVVLEWVTWQFAESLQEGAKREVPKIGNLRGYRAMLAPHIKRRLVAEPEVAKYIQIEPPEFEVETVDWDSGHLATYLRAADEFADWYRSSRDDRKACNLITILARIRAVHFAANFPQYGMDGVDQIGGLTSKQRAVISRMREIAAEGKQAIVFAENPGVLDLLARELESHGVQSVPFHGEIPIKRRVSDKDKRFLTGLATGLLATKASGRAGYNLPNADYILFYDRSWTWRIEYQAMRRALRWNRKGTLKVLYFHLPGSIDEYQDQMVAHKRDATQAGLDWATPELEDETFLHMDSLLDRFVDDLALIADQKSGDMRKLLKEAA
;
A
#
# COMPACT_ATOMS: atom_id res chain seq x y z
N MET A 1 26.24 42.44 1.03
CA MET A 1 26.83 42.97 2.28
C MET A 1 25.98 42.54 3.46
N GLN A 2 26.58 41.92 4.47
CA GLN A 2 25.97 41.81 5.81
C GLN A 2 25.95 43.23 6.39
N ARG A 3 24.78 43.72 6.81
CA ARG A 3 24.69 45.01 7.52
C ARG A 3 25.34 44.80 8.89
N ASP A 4 26.17 45.73 9.33
CA ASP A 4 26.70 45.71 10.69
C ASP A 4 25.56 46.04 11.67
N LEU A 5 25.02 45.01 12.31
CA LEU A 5 23.84 45.12 13.18
C LEU A 5 24.07 46.05 14.38
N PHE A 6 25.32 46.27 14.78
CA PHE A 6 25.67 47.03 15.98
C PHE A 6 25.93 48.52 15.71
N SER A 7 25.98 48.92 14.44
CA SER A 7 26.08 50.33 14.00
C SER A 7 24.94 50.75 13.06
N PHE A 8 24.03 49.84 12.73
CA PHE A 8 22.92 50.08 11.82
C PHE A 8 21.69 50.65 12.55
N GLU A 9 21.40 51.91 12.26
CA GLU A 9 20.12 52.54 12.61
C GLU A 9 19.25 52.62 11.35
N PRO A 10 18.08 51.94 11.32
CA PRO A 10 17.21 51.98 10.16
C PRO A 10 16.38 53.28 10.17
N ASP A 11 16.58 54.14 9.17
CA ASP A 11 15.82 55.40 8.99
C ASP A 11 14.29 55.18 9.04
N TRP A 12 13.81 54.02 8.59
CA TRP A 12 12.39 53.69 8.55
C TRP A 12 11.78 53.38 9.93
N TYR A 13 12.59 52.96 10.92
CA TYR A 13 12.11 52.60 12.26
C TYR A 13 12.03 53.81 13.20
N GLU A 14 12.65 54.94 12.83
CA GLU A 14 12.71 56.18 13.63
C GLU A 14 11.37 56.62 14.24
N PRO A 15 10.21 56.56 13.52
CA PRO A 15 8.93 56.95 14.10
C PRO A 15 8.53 56.16 15.35
N LEU A 16 8.91 54.87 15.43
CA LEU A 16 8.60 53.98 16.55
C LEU A 16 9.60 54.10 17.71
N ARG A 17 10.74 54.78 17.53
CA ARG A 17 11.70 55.04 18.63
C ARG A 17 11.14 55.99 19.67
N SER A 18 10.25 56.89 19.26
CA SER A 18 9.58 57.86 20.14
C SER A 18 8.56 57.24 21.10
N LEU A 19 8.18 55.97 20.88
CA LEU A 19 7.28 55.24 21.76
C LEU A 19 7.96 54.89 23.09
N ILE A 20 7.31 55.27 24.18
CA ILE A 20 7.76 55.01 25.55
C ILE A 20 6.91 53.87 26.14
N SER A 21 7.55 52.89 26.76
CA SER A 21 6.85 51.75 27.36
C SER A 21 6.02 52.18 28.57
N LEU A 22 4.82 51.62 28.77
CA LEU A 22 3.98 51.94 29.95
C LEU A 22 4.70 51.63 31.27
N GLY A 23 5.59 50.64 31.28
CA GLY A 23 6.42 50.29 32.44
C GLY A 23 7.46 51.34 32.81
N SER A 24 7.99 52.10 31.84
CA SER A 24 8.98 53.15 32.08
C SER A 24 8.36 54.49 32.54
N GLN A 25 7.05 54.67 32.34
CA GLN A 25 6.30 55.84 32.81
C GLN A 25 5.76 55.69 34.25
N ALA A 26 5.93 54.52 34.86
CA ALA A 26 5.43 54.17 36.18
C ALA A 26 6.31 54.69 37.33
N ALA A 27 5.70 55.11 38.45
CA ALA A 27 6.45 55.43 39.67
C ALA A 27 7.15 54.17 40.24
N PRO A 28 8.39 54.28 40.77
CA PRO A 28 9.09 53.14 41.37
C PRO A 28 8.31 52.55 42.56
N VAL A 29 8.09 51.25 42.54
CA VAL A 29 7.33 50.54 43.59
C VAL A 29 8.27 50.12 44.72
N ALA A 30 7.97 50.50 45.97
CA ALA A 30 8.83 50.28 47.13
C ALA A 30 8.70 48.88 47.78
N HIS A 31 7.60 48.15 47.54
CA HIS A 31 7.31 46.86 48.18
C HIS A 31 6.94 45.74 47.19
N GLN A 32 7.42 44.51 47.43
CA GLN A 32 7.18 43.35 46.55
C GLN A 32 5.70 42.96 46.39
N GLY A 33 4.84 43.27 47.38
CA GLY A 33 3.40 42.99 47.33
C GLY A 33 2.62 43.90 46.37
N GLU A 34 3.10 45.11 46.11
CA GLU A 34 2.51 46.09 45.19
C GLU A 34 2.96 45.88 43.73
N LEU A 35 4.04 45.11 43.55
CA LEU A 35 4.68 44.83 42.25
C LEU A 35 3.74 44.09 41.28
N ALA A 36 2.89 43.18 41.79
CA ALA A 36 1.93 42.43 40.98
C ALA A 36 0.75 43.30 40.51
N ALA A 37 0.34 44.31 41.32
CA ALA A 37 -0.70 45.26 40.96
C ALA A 37 -0.19 46.31 39.95
N ALA A 38 1.02 46.82 40.15
CA ALA A 38 1.68 47.73 39.20
C ALA A 38 1.92 47.03 37.84
N ARG A 39 2.33 45.76 37.82
CA ARG A 39 2.49 44.97 36.58
C ARG A 39 1.18 44.75 35.82
N ARG A 40 0.02 44.70 36.51
CA ARG A 40 -1.29 44.67 35.86
C ARG A 40 -1.68 46.03 35.26
N GLN A 41 -1.25 47.15 35.86
CA GLN A 41 -1.52 48.50 35.36
C GLN A 41 -0.66 48.87 34.14
N HIS A 42 0.59 48.41 34.08
CA HIS A 42 1.51 48.68 32.95
C HIS A 42 1.63 47.48 31.98
N LEU A 43 0.78 46.46 32.15
CA LEU A 43 0.76 45.21 31.37
C LEU A 43 2.10 44.44 31.33
N GLY A 44 3.04 44.77 32.22
CA GLY A 44 4.39 44.18 32.26
C GLY A 44 5.28 44.56 31.08
N GLN A 45 4.92 45.58 30.29
CA GLN A 45 5.59 45.93 29.04
C GLN A 45 6.80 46.83 29.28
N PHE A 46 7.99 46.30 29.02
CA PHE A 46 9.25 47.04 28.87
C PHE A 46 9.77 46.78 27.46
N PHE A 47 10.26 47.81 26.76
CA PHE A 47 10.78 47.60 25.41
C PHE A 47 12.20 47.03 25.46
N THR A 48 12.55 46.22 24.47
CA THR A 48 13.87 45.56 24.40
C THR A 48 14.96 46.58 24.08
N PRO A 49 16.03 46.74 24.87
CA PRO A 49 17.14 47.63 24.52
C PRO A 49 17.81 47.24 23.18
N ASP A 50 18.29 48.23 22.42
CA ASP A 50 18.82 48.00 21.06
C ASP A 50 20.01 47.02 21.04
N ALA A 51 20.91 47.11 22.01
CA ALA A 51 22.03 46.18 22.13
C ALA A 51 21.58 44.72 22.32
N ILE A 52 20.46 44.49 23.03
CA ILE A 52 19.89 43.15 23.20
C ILE A 52 19.19 42.70 21.92
N ALA A 53 18.45 43.59 21.25
CA ALA A 53 17.82 43.29 19.97
C ALA A 53 18.88 42.92 18.90
N ALA A 54 19.98 43.67 18.79
CA ALA A 54 21.10 43.36 17.91
C ALA A 54 21.75 42.00 18.24
N PHE A 55 21.97 41.72 19.52
CA PHE A 55 22.48 40.44 19.99
C PHE A 55 21.55 39.27 19.60
N MET A 56 20.24 39.39 19.80
CA MET A 56 19.26 38.37 19.40
C MET A 56 19.23 38.17 17.88
N TRP A 57 19.37 39.25 17.10
CA TRP A 57 19.44 39.19 15.64
C TRP A 57 20.71 38.54 15.10
N SER A 58 21.80 38.57 15.85
CA SER A 58 23.07 37.97 15.40
C SER A 58 22.94 36.48 15.08
N PHE A 59 22.03 35.76 15.76
CA PHE A 59 21.77 34.34 15.53
C PHE A 59 21.01 34.03 14.23
N ILE A 60 20.27 34.99 13.67
CA ILE A 60 19.33 34.75 12.55
C ILE A 60 19.63 35.57 11.28
N SER A 61 20.42 36.64 11.39
CA SER A 61 20.70 37.59 10.30
C SER A 61 21.42 37.01 9.07
N GLY A 62 22.14 35.90 9.25
CA GLY A 62 22.89 35.20 8.21
C GLY A 62 22.02 34.43 7.20
N TRP A 63 20.73 34.25 7.49
CA TRP A 63 19.86 33.34 6.72
C TRP A 63 19.47 33.90 5.36
N ARG A 64 19.45 33.02 4.34
CA ARG A 64 19.08 33.35 2.95
C ARG A 64 18.21 32.24 2.37
N LEU A 65 16.97 32.57 2.03
CA LEU A 65 16.02 31.68 1.35
C LEU A 65 15.61 32.29 0.00
N ASN A 66 15.10 31.45 -0.91
CA ASN A 66 14.55 31.90 -2.20
C ASN A 66 13.13 32.50 -2.07
N ARG A 67 12.71 32.85 -0.85
CA ARG A 67 11.44 33.49 -0.50
C ARG A 67 11.65 34.38 0.72
N ARG A 68 10.68 35.25 1.01
CA ARG A 68 10.68 36.02 2.26
C ARG A 68 10.61 35.08 3.47
N ILE A 69 11.44 35.38 4.46
CA ILE A 69 11.49 34.72 5.77
C ILE A 69 10.40 35.32 6.66
N ARG A 70 9.57 34.48 7.25
CA ARG A 70 8.41 34.91 8.04
C ARG A 70 8.76 34.98 9.52
N LEU A 71 8.76 36.19 10.07
CA LEU A 71 9.09 36.50 11.47
C LEU A 71 7.81 36.64 12.30
N LEU A 72 7.85 36.09 13.51
CA LEU A 72 6.79 36.21 14.51
C LEU A 72 7.32 36.85 15.79
N ASP A 73 6.53 37.77 16.35
CA ASP A 73 6.63 38.21 17.74
C ASP A 73 5.25 38.14 18.38
N ASN A 74 5.06 37.28 19.38
CA ASN A 74 3.77 37.10 20.04
C ASN A 74 3.54 38.06 21.22
N SER A 75 4.40 39.08 21.36
CA SER A 75 4.22 40.23 22.25
C SER A 75 5.04 41.43 21.74
N VAL A 76 4.63 41.99 20.60
CA VAL A 76 5.51 42.80 19.75
C VAL A 76 5.91 44.15 20.33
N GLY A 77 5.12 44.74 21.23
CA GLY A 77 5.35 46.09 21.73
C GLY A 77 5.59 47.08 20.59
N SER A 78 6.62 47.93 20.70
CA SER A 78 7.00 48.91 19.67
C SER A 78 7.58 48.31 18.38
N GLY A 79 7.65 46.98 18.24
CA GLY A 79 8.26 46.33 17.08
C GLY A 79 9.80 46.37 17.11
N ARG A 80 10.40 46.65 18.28
CA ARG A 80 11.86 46.85 18.40
C ARG A 80 12.69 45.61 18.07
N LEU A 81 12.14 44.42 18.26
CA LEU A 81 12.74 43.17 17.82
C LEU A 81 12.71 42.97 16.30
N PHE A 82 12.05 43.84 15.53
CA PHE A 82 12.01 43.78 14.07
C PHE A 82 12.79 44.90 13.38
N GLN A 83 13.41 45.83 14.12
CA GLN A 83 14.10 46.99 13.54
C GLN A 83 15.21 46.61 12.53
N TYR A 84 15.86 45.45 12.71
CA TYR A 84 16.93 44.98 11.81
C TYR A 84 16.42 44.18 10.59
N ALA A 85 15.10 44.05 10.44
CA ALA A 85 14.51 43.36 9.30
C ALA A 85 14.65 44.17 8.00
N ASP A 86 14.71 43.45 6.89
CA ASP A 86 14.79 43.98 5.53
C ASP A 86 13.50 43.65 4.78
N PRO A 87 12.74 44.64 4.26
CA PRO A 87 11.43 44.42 3.63
C PRO A 87 11.49 43.55 2.37
N GLU A 88 12.65 43.43 1.72
CA GLU A 88 12.81 42.51 0.59
C GLU A 88 12.94 41.05 1.04
N ARG A 89 13.45 40.82 2.26
CA ARG A 89 13.84 39.50 2.77
C ARG A 89 12.91 38.94 3.82
N TYR A 90 12.18 39.78 4.55
CA TYR A 90 11.37 39.37 5.68
C TYR A 90 9.93 39.83 5.53
N ALA A 91 9.03 38.99 6.01
CA ALA A 91 7.64 39.33 6.28
C ALA A 91 7.43 39.25 7.80
N VAL A 92 6.74 40.21 8.40
CA VAL A 92 6.72 40.38 9.87
C VAL A 92 5.31 40.31 10.42
N TYR A 93 5.15 39.56 11.50
CA TYR A 93 3.85 39.25 12.08
C TYR A 93 3.94 39.45 13.59
N GLY A 94 2.99 40.21 14.14
CA GLY A 94 3.04 40.58 15.55
C GLY A 94 1.69 40.67 16.20
N VAL A 95 1.64 40.46 17.51
CA VAL A 95 0.45 40.76 18.32
C VAL A 95 0.80 41.50 19.59
N ASP A 96 -0.12 42.35 20.04
CA ASP A 96 -0.02 43.04 21.31
C ASP A 96 -1.43 43.42 21.79
N VAL A 97 -1.56 43.61 23.10
CA VAL A 97 -2.79 44.05 23.76
C VAL A 97 -2.97 45.57 23.68
N HIS A 98 -1.94 46.33 23.30
CA HIS A 98 -2.01 47.78 23.17
C HIS A 98 -2.40 48.23 21.76
N ALA A 99 -3.67 48.57 21.55
CA ALA A 99 -4.22 48.94 20.24
C ALA A 99 -3.48 50.09 19.54
N GLU A 100 -3.08 51.14 20.27
CA GLU A 100 -2.38 52.29 19.68
C GLU A 100 -1.00 51.92 19.12
N VAL A 101 -0.24 51.12 19.87
CA VAL A 101 1.08 50.63 19.45
C VAL A 101 0.95 49.74 18.22
N ILE A 102 -0.03 48.83 18.19
CA ILE A 102 -0.30 47.99 17.02
C ILE A 102 -0.64 48.82 15.78
N THR A 103 -1.48 49.85 15.94
CA THR A 103 -1.87 50.73 14.82
C THR A 103 -0.66 51.48 14.25
N GLN A 104 0.23 51.95 15.13
CA GLN A 104 1.45 52.64 14.72
C GLN A 104 2.47 51.69 14.09
N CYS A 105 2.68 50.50 14.67
CA CYS A 105 3.53 49.45 14.09
C CYS A 105 3.03 49.06 12.69
N GLN A 106 1.72 48.76 12.53
CA GLN A 106 1.16 48.42 11.21
C GLN A 106 1.50 49.49 10.17
N LYS A 107 1.23 50.76 10.50
CA LYS A 107 1.48 51.88 9.58
C LYS A 107 2.96 52.02 9.20
N VAL A 108 3.87 52.03 10.18
CA VAL A 108 5.30 52.27 9.93
C VAL A 108 5.92 51.13 9.12
N PHE A 109 5.54 49.88 9.39
CA PHE A 109 6.05 48.73 8.63
C PHE A 109 5.46 48.67 7.21
N GLU A 110 4.19 49.03 7.01
CA GLU A 110 3.59 49.16 5.67
C GLU A 110 4.27 50.28 4.87
N ASP A 111 4.47 51.46 5.47
CA ASP A 111 5.15 52.61 4.84
C ASP A 111 6.60 52.28 4.45
N ALA A 112 7.26 51.39 5.21
CA ALA A 112 8.59 50.86 4.93
C ALA A 112 8.62 49.72 3.89
N GLY A 113 7.47 49.25 3.40
CA GLY A 113 7.34 48.26 2.33
C GLY A 113 7.35 46.79 2.78
N PHE A 114 7.12 46.50 4.07
CA PHE A 114 7.03 45.13 4.56
C PHE A 114 5.72 44.46 4.14
N ASP A 115 5.78 43.14 3.93
CA ASP A 115 4.58 42.29 4.03
C ASP A 115 4.37 42.00 5.52
N CYS A 116 3.40 42.69 6.13
CA CYS A 116 3.21 42.68 7.57
C CYS A 116 1.76 42.53 8.02
N GLU A 117 1.60 41.90 9.18
CA GLU A 117 0.30 41.73 9.83
C GLU A 117 0.45 41.85 11.35
N PHE A 118 -0.05 42.96 11.90
CA PHE A 118 -0.09 43.22 13.33
C PHE A 118 -1.54 43.18 13.83
N ARG A 119 -1.82 42.36 14.85
CA ARG A 119 -3.18 42.23 15.40
C ARG A 119 -3.26 42.71 16.84
N HIS A 120 -4.31 43.49 17.12
CA HIS A 120 -4.70 43.84 18.48
C HIS A 120 -5.35 42.63 19.16
N ALA A 121 -4.56 41.88 19.93
CA ALA A 121 -4.96 40.63 20.55
C ALA A 121 -3.99 40.25 21.68
N GLY A 122 -4.51 39.60 22.74
CA GLY A 122 -3.67 38.86 23.67
C GLY A 122 -3.10 37.59 23.03
N MET A 123 -1.96 37.12 23.52
CA MET A 123 -1.37 35.86 23.05
C MET A 123 -2.28 34.65 23.29
N GLU A 124 -3.15 34.71 24.31
CA GLU A 124 -4.19 33.73 24.60
C GLU A 124 -5.28 33.64 23.52
N ASP A 125 -5.49 34.72 22.77
CA ASP A 125 -6.60 34.85 21.81
C ASP A 125 -6.20 34.48 20.38
N ILE A 126 -4.93 34.12 20.16
CA ILE A 126 -4.39 33.80 18.84
C ILE A 126 -3.74 32.42 18.78
N GLN A 127 -3.66 31.88 17.57
CA GLN A 127 -2.94 30.67 17.27
C GLN A 127 -2.00 30.91 16.06
N PRO A 128 -0.76 31.34 16.31
CA PRO A 128 0.23 31.49 15.25
C PRO A 128 0.63 30.13 14.69
N THR A 129 0.72 30.01 13.36
CA THR A 129 1.19 28.80 12.66
C THR A 129 2.00 29.14 11.41
N ASN A 130 2.94 28.25 11.04
CA ASN A 130 3.74 28.29 9.81
C ASN A 130 4.74 29.46 9.70
N PHE A 131 5.42 29.78 10.80
CA PHE A 131 6.48 30.78 10.83
C PHE A 131 7.87 30.15 10.70
N ASP A 132 8.81 30.91 10.13
CA ASP A 132 10.20 30.44 10.00
C ASP A 132 10.97 30.72 11.29
N ILE A 133 10.85 31.93 11.81
CA ILE A 133 11.53 32.38 13.04
C ILE A 133 10.52 33.08 13.95
N ALA A 134 10.56 32.77 15.25
CA ALA A 134 9.92 33.57 16.28
C ALA A 134 11.01 34.28 17.11
N ILE A 135 11.04 35.60 17.10
CA ILE A 135 11.93 36.41 17.93
C ILE A 135 11.05 37.13 18.95
N ILE A 136 11.14 36.71 20.22
CA ILE A 136 10.12 37.06 21.23
C ILE A 136 10.74 37.68 22.48
N ASN A 137 10.06 38.69 23.02
CA ASN A 137 10.27 39.23 24.36
C ASN A 137 8.92 39.27 25.10
N PRO A 138 8.51 38.16 25.74
CA PRO A 138 7.22 38.11 26.41
C PRO A 138 7.19 38.95 27.71
N PRO A 139 6.02 39.43 28.14
CA PRO A 139 5.88 40.10 29.42
C PRO A 139 6.14 39.10 30.55
N PHE A 140 6.93 39.50 31.54
CA PHE A 140 7.35 38.59 32.62
C PHE A 140 6.32 38.53 33.75
N SER A 141 6.04 37.31 34.19
CA SER A 141 5.17 37.02 35.34
C SER A 141 3.74 37.58 35.27
N VAL A 142 3.18 37.79 34.07
CA VAL A 142 1.75 38.11 33.91
C VAL A 142 0.97 36.80 33.96
N HIS A 143 -0.05 36.73 34.82
CA HIS A 143 -0.90 35.56 34.96
C HIS A 143 -2.05 35.63 33.96
N LEU A 144 -2.05 34.73 32.97
CA LEU A 144 -3.10 34.62 31.96
C LEU A 144 -4.21 33.72 32.50
N GLU A 145 -5.46 34.15 32.39
CA GLU A 145 -6.64 33.32 32.62
C GLU A 145 -7.61 33.44 31.45
N SER A 146 -7.70 32.41 30.61
CA SER A 146 -8.58 32.42 29.44
C SER A 146 -9.01 31.00 29.05
N PRO A 147 -10.27 30.79 28.63
CA PRO A 147 -10.71 29.52 28.06
C PRO A 147 -10.09 29.24 26.68
N HIS A 148 -9.40 30.22 26.08
CA HIS A 148 -8.73 30.11 24.78
C HIS A 148 -7.26 29.69 24.87
N LEU A 149 -6.75 29.45 26.09
CA LEU A 149 -5.40 28.90 26.22
C LEU A 149 -5.34 27.48 25.63
N LYS A 150 -4.29 27.22 24.84
CA LYS A 150 -4.00 25.87 24.34
C LYS A 150 -3.44 25.02 25.48
N PRO A 151 -3.80 23.72 25.55
CA PRO A 151 -3.23 22.82 26.54
C PRO A 151 -1.74 22.62 26.23
N PHE A 152 -0.89 23.35 26.96
CA PHE A 152 0.56 23.19 26.94
C PHE A 152 1.03 22.69 28.31
N PRO A 153 2.25 22.16 28.43
CA PRO A 153 2.80 21.73 29.72
C PRO A 153 2.77 22.83 30.81
N CYS A 154 2.86 24.10 30.43
CA CYS A 154 2.76 25.24 31.35
C CYS A 154 1.32 25.63 31.74
N THR A 155 0.30 25.11 31.05
CA THR A 155 -1.09 25.45 31.37
C THR A 155 -1.61 24.63 32.54
N THR A 156 -2.27 25.29 33.49
CA THR A 156 -2.74 24.73 34.74
C THR A 156 -4.25 24.96 34.91
N TRP A 157 -4.79 24.53 36.03
CA TRP A 157 -6.19 24.76 36.37
C TRP A 157 -6.41 26.24 36.70
N GLY A 158 -7.33 26.87 35.97
CA GLY A 158 -7.69 28.28 36.14
C GLY A 158 -9.17 28.47 36.45
N ARG A 159 -9.61 29.73 36.48
CA ARG A 159 -11.01 30.12 36.69
C ARG A 159 -12.01 29.44 35.74
N TYR A 160 -11.58 29.07 34.53
CA TYR A 160 -12.44 28.48 33.49
C TYR A 160 -12.26 26.94 33.36
N GLY A 161 -11.56 26.29 34.29
CA GLY A 161 -11.33 24.85 34.31
C GLY A 161 -9.88 24.45 33.98
N ALA A 162 -9.66 23.18 33.65
CA ALA A 162 -8.35 22.66 33.28
C ALA A 162 -7.77 23.35 32.03
N ASN A 163 -6.46 23.64 32.04
CA ASN A 163 -5.73 24.31 30.95
C ASN A 163 -6.19 25.73 30.64
N THR A 164 -6.73 26.45 31.63
CA THR A 164 -7.25 27.82 31.44
C THR A 164 -6.48 28.88 32.24
N SER A 165 -5.32 28.51 32.79
CA SER A 165 -4.38 29.41 33.46
C SER A 165 -2.93 29.15 33.01
N ALA A 166 -2.10 30.18 32.85
CA ALA A 166 -0.67 30.05 32.60
C ALA A 166 0.11 31.33 32.96
N LEU A 167 1.43 31.21 33.17
CA LEU A 167 2.32 32.38 33.16
C LEU A 167 2.64 32.79 31.72
N SER A 168 2.51 34.08 31.41
CA SER A 168 2.64 34.65 30.07
C SER A 168 3.91 34.28 29.32
N HIS A 169 5.06 34.36 29.99
CA HIS A 169 6.37 34.09 29.42
C HIS A 169 6.62 32.59 29.20
N GLU A 170 6.02 31.71 29.99
CA GLU A 170 6.05 30.26 29.73
C GLU A 170 5.13 29.90 28.56
N TYR A 171 3.92 30.45 28.55
CA TYR A 171 2.94 30.23 27.49
C TYR A 171 3.42 30.75 26.13
N SER A 172 4.02 31.95 26.10
CA SER A 172 4.61 32.55 24.90
C SER A 172 5.71 31.67 24.29
N VAL A 173 6.60 31.09 25.11
CA VAL A 173 7.64 30.17 24.62
C VAL A 173 7.02 28.92 24.00
N HIS A 174 6.04 28.29 24.65
CA HIS A 174 5.35 27.12 24.08
C HIS A 174 4.61 27.44 22.78
N GLN A 175 3.94 28.58 22.72
CA GLN A 175 3.25 29.05 21.53
C GLN A 175 4.25 29.29 20.38
N ALA A 176 5.38 29.95 20.64
CA ALA A 176 6.43 30.20 19.65
C ALA A 176 7.10 28.91 19.17
N LEU A 177 7.40 27.98 20.08
CA LEU A 177 7.94 26.66 19.75
C LEU A 177 6.98 25.89 18.83
N ASN A 178 5.68 25.97 19.07
CA ASN A 178 4.69 25.31 18.22
C ASN A 178 4.54 25.99 16.84
N ALA A 179 4.73 27.31 16.78
CA ALA A 179 4.48 28.12 15.60
C ALA A 179 5.67 28.24 14.63
N ALA A 180 6.90 28.17 15.14
CA ALA A 180 8.12 28.48 14.39
C ALA A 180 9.19 27.37 14.42
N HIS A 181 10.07 27.36 13.42
CA HIS A 181 11.21 26.45 13.36
C HIS A 181 12.31 26.86 14.34
N ILE A 182 12.72 28.12 14.27
CA ILE A 182 13.66 28.71 15.23
C ILE A 182 12.91 29.63 16.17
N VAL A 183 13.28 29.60 17.44
CA VAL A 183 12.80 30.55 18.45
C VAL A 183 14.00 31.21 19.13
N VAL A 184 14.05 32.53 19.13
CA VAL A 184 15.02 33.32 19.92
C VAL A 184 14.22 34.07 20.96
N ALA A 185 14.33 33.64 22.22
CA ALA A 185 13.50 34.14 23.30
C ALA A 185 14.32 34.85 24.38
N LEU A 186 13.90 36.04 24.77
CA LEU A 186 14.42 36.75 25.92
C LEU A 186 13.59 36.38 27.16
N LEU A 187 14.21 35.74 28.16
CA LEU A 187 13.52 35.14 29.30
C LEU A 187 14.11 35.58 30.64
N PRO A 188 13.32 35.58 31.73
CA PRO A 188 13.86 35.64 33.09
C PRO A 188 14.79 34.47 33.34
N ILE A 189 15.86 34.69 34.11
CA ILE A 189 16.85 33.64 34.40
C ILE A 189 16.20 32.38 35.01
N THR A 190 15.16 32.54 35.83
CA THR A 190 14.41 31.43 36.44
C THR A 190 13.74 30.54 35.40
N THR A 191 13.14 31.14 34.37
CA THR A 191 12.46 30.43 33.28
C THR A 191 13.49 29.81 32.32
N ALA A 192 14.58 30.52 32.03
CA ALA A 192 15.67 30.01 31.21
C ALA A 192 16.31 28.76 31.85
N GLU A 193 16.52 28.74 33.17
CA GLU A 193 16.99 27.56 33.91
C GLU A 193 15.94 26.44 33.93
N ALA A 194 14.65 26.76 34.02
CA ALA A 194 13.57 25.78 33.97
C ALA A 194 13.51 25.02 32.62
N VAL A 195 13.96 25.64 31.52
CA VAL A 195 14.16 24.93 30.23
C VAL A 195 15.19 23.82 30.38
N MET A 196 16.29 24.09 31.09
CA MET A 196 17.42 23.16 31.24
C MET A 196 17.11 21.99 32.17
N THR A 197 16.32 22.23 33.21
CA THR A 197 15.90 21.21 34.17
C THR A 197 14.68 20.41 33.71
N GLY A 198 14.07 20.78 32.57
CA GLY A 198 12.87 20.12 32.03
C GLY A 198 11.54 20.63 32.63
N GLY A 199 11.58 21.68 33.46
CA GLY A 199 10.38 22.31 34.04
C GLY A 199 9.39 22.89 33.01
N LEU A 200 9.88 23.26 31.83
CA LEU A 200 9.06 23.66 30.67
C LEU A 200 8.74 22.49 29.71
N GLY A 201 8.98 21.26 30.14
CA GLY A 201 8.76 20.03 29.38
C GLY A 201 9.93 19.61 28.48
N ASP A 202 10.01 18.30 28.23
CA ASP A 202 11.13 17.66 27.51
C ASP A 202 11.29 18.12 26.06
N SER A 203 10.23 18.64 25.43
CA SER A 203 10.30 19.16 24.06
C SER A 203 11.11 20.46 23.99
N ALA A 204 10.90 21.39 24.93
CA ALA A 204 11.63 22.65 24.98
C ALA A 204 13.13 22.40 25.25
N ARG A 205 13.42 21.51 26.21
CA ARG A 205 14.80 21.12 26.56
C ARG A 205 15.55 20.51 25.36
N ARG A 206 14.92 19.60 24.62
CA ARG A 206 15.54 18.96 23.44
C ARG A 206 15.85 19.96 22.32
N ARG A 207 15.00 20.97 22.15
CA ARG A 207 15.14 21.99 21.11
C ARG A 207 16.11 23.11 21.46
N ALA A 208 16.42 23.33 22.74
CA ALA A 208 17.32 24.41 23.15
C ALA A 208 18.73 24.21 22.56
N ALA A 209 19.21 25.16 21.77
CA ALA A 209 20.53 25.16 21.13
C ALA A 209 21.55 25.99 21.93
N GLY A 210 21.12 27.06 22.59
CA GLY A 210 21.98 27.83 23.49
C GLY A 210 21.26 28.69 24.50
N LEU A 211 21.96 29.02 25.60
CA LEU A 211 21.50 29.91 26.68
C LEU A 211 22.61 30.92 27.01
N PHE A 212 22.26 32.20 26.88
CA PHE A 212 23.19 33.32 27.03
C PHE A 212 22.72 34.24 28.16
N GLU A 213 23.40 34.20 29.30
CA GLU A 213 23.07 35.05 30.46
C GLU A 213 23.48 36.49 30.19
N LEU A 214 22.55 37.44 30.31
CA LEU A 214 22.81 38.86 30.04
C LEU A 214 23.41 39.58 31.27
N PRO A 215 24.13 40.71 31.07
CA PRO A 215 24.62 41.55 32.16
C PRO A 215 23.50 42.02 33.11
N PRO A 216 23.74 42.17 34.42
CA PRO A 216 22.72 42.59 35.40
C PRO A 216 22.10 43.97 35.13
N ASP A 217 22.82 44.84 34.42
CA ASP A 217 22.43 46.21 34.06
C ASP A 217 21.84 46.32 32.64
N ALA A 218 21.62 45.20 31.95
CA ALA A 218 21.17 45.20 30.56
C ALA A 218 19.80 45.88 30.32
N PHE A 219 18.97 46.06 31.35
CA PHE A 219 17.67 46.75 31.30
C PHE A 219 17.64 48.08 32.06
N ARG A 220 18.80 48.59 32.48
CA ARG A 220 18.90 49.82 33.30
C ARG A 220 18.31 51.05 32.62
N SER A 221 18.41 51.14 31.29
CA SER A 221 17.84 52.23 30.48
C SER A 221 16.31 52.24 30.45
N GLU A 222 15.67 51.11 30.72
CA GLU A 222 14.20 50.94 30.77
C GLU A 222 13.68 50.95 32.23
N GLY A 223 14.53 51.27 33.21
CA GLY A 223 14.14 51.40 34.62
C GLY A 223 13.86 50.08 35.35
N ALA A 224 14.21 48.93 34.77
CA ALA A 224 13.94 47.61 35.35
C ALA A 224 15.21 46.91 35.87
N ASN A 225 15.13 46.32 37.08
CA ASN A 225 16.20 45.52 37.68
C ASN A 225 15.82 44.03 37.66
N VAL A 226 15.98 43.38 36.49
CA VAL A 226 15.62 41.96 36.28
C VAL A 226 16.79 41.23 35.61
N ARG A 227 17.16 40.07 36.15
CA ARG A 227 18.15 39.19 35.52
C ARG A 227 17.51 38.36 34.40
N THR A 228 18.06 38.48 33.19
CA THR A 228 17.53 37.88 31.97
C THR A 228 18.58 37.06 31.23
N ALA A 229 18.11 36.20 30.33
CA ALA A 229 18.94 35.41 29.42
C ALA A 229 18.27 35.30 28.05
N VAL A 230 19.06 35.20 26.99
CA VAL A 230 18.58 34.85 25.65
C VAL A 230 18.71 33.35 25.47
N VAL A 231 17.62 32.69 25.10
CA VAL A 231 17.58 31.25 24.81
C VAL A 231 17.20 31.03 23.35
N VAL A 232 18.02 30.24 22.64
CA VAL A 232 17.81 29.92 21.22
C VAL A 232 17.35 28.47 21.10
N PHE A 233 16.31 28.23 20.32
CA PHE A 233 15.73 26.90 20.08
C PHE A 233 15.70 26.57 18.59
N ASP A 234 15.96 25.29 18.27
CA ASP A 234 15.91 24.73 16.93
C ASP A 234 15.00 23.48 16.91
N ARG A 235 14.04 23.45 15.98
CA ARG A 235 13.09 22.35 15.79
C ARG A 235 13.75 21.04 15.35
N TYR A 236 14.78 21.09 14.52
CA TYR A 236 15.37 19.91 13.87
C TYR A 236 16.66 19.42 14.52
N ARG A 237 16.96 19.93 15.73
CA ARG A 237 18.14 19.54 16.50
C ARG A 237 18.16 18.03 16.76
N SER A 238 19.19 17.36 16.26
CA SER A 238 19.35 15.90 16.33
C SER A 238 20.29 15.43 17.45
N ARG A 239 21.17 16.30 17.97
CA ARG A 239 22.17 15.98 19.02
C ARG A 239 22.08 16.94 20.22
N PRO A 240 21.64 16.47 21.40
CA PRO A 240 21.53 17.30 22.60
C PRO A 240 22.88 17.81 23.16
N SER A 241 24.01 17.17 22.79
CA SER A 241 25.37 17.49 23.27
C SER A 241 25.91 18.85 22.82
N ASP A 242 25.39 19.40 21.73
CA ASP A 242 25.93 20.61 21.08
C ASP A 242 25.30 21.88 21.66
N PHE A 243 25.05 21.90 22.98
CA PHE A 243 24.36 23.00 23.66
C PHE A 243 25.38 24.02 24.16
N VAL A 244 25.19 25.29 23.81
CA VAL A 244 26.11 26.37 24.21
C VAL A 244 25.53 27.15 25.39
N ARG A 245 26.25 27.19 26.51
CA ARG A 245 25.93 28.06 27.65
C ARG A 245 27.05 29.06 27.88
N THR A 246 26.74 30.35 27.87
CA THR A 246 27.76 31.40 28.03
C THR A 246 27.20 32.62 28.74
N LYS A 247 28.04 33.31 29.52
CA LYS A 247 27.70 34.64 30.06
C LYS A 247 28.13 35.70 29.06
N VAL A 248 27.24 36.63 28.74
CA VAL A 248 27.52 37.72 27.80
C VAL A 248 28.18 38.86 28.57
N GLU A 249 29.46 39.10 28.31
CA GLU A 249 30.21 40.21 28.92
C GLU A 249 30.04 41.52 28.14
N ASN A 250 29.88 41.43 26.81
CA ASN A 250 29.73 42.57 25.93
C ASN A 250 28.61 42.34 24.91
N LEU A 251 27.54 43.11 25.02
CA LEU A 251 26.38 43.06 24.11
C LEU A 251 26.65 43.64 22.73
N ALA A 252 27.80 44.31 22.52
CA ALA A 252 28.21 44.85 21.22
C ALA A 252 28.89 43.81 20.31
N LEU A 253 29.02 42.55 20.75
CA LEU A 253 29.57 41.46 19.97
C LEU A 253 28.47 40.47 19.56
N PRO A 254 28.53 39.88 18.35
CA PRO A 254 27.57 38.85 17.93
C PRO A 254 27.69 37.57 18.78
N GLY A 255 26.59 36.85 18.90
CA GLY A 255 26.58 35.51 19.48
C GLY A 255 27.37 34.49 18.64
N PRO A 256 27.76 33.36 19.23
CA PRO A 256 28.44 32.29 18.50
C PRO A 256 27.50 31.65 17.47
N ASP A 257 28.08 31.10 16.39
CA ASP A 257 27.33 30.28 15.44
C ASP A 257 26.89 28.97 16.12
N LEU A 258 25.58 28.72 16.11
CA LEU A 258 24.95 27.56 16.74
C LEU A 258 24.63 26.43 15.74
N GLY A 259 24.94 26.61 14.44
CA GLY A 259 24.64 25.61 13.42
C GLY A 259 23.14 25.33 13.28
N LEU A 260 22.30 26.37 13.37
CA LEU A 260 20.84 26.25 13.34
C LEU A 260 20.34 25.66 12.01
N HIS A 261 19.44 24.70 12.07
CA HIS A 261 18.91 23.98 10.90
C HIS A 261 17.75 24.74 10.24
N TYR A 262 17.78 24.85 8.91
CA TYR A 262 16.70 25.44 8.13
C TYR A 262 16.43 24.69 6.82
N GLU A 263 15.16 24.61 6.42
CA GLU A 263 14.70 23.99 5.17
C GLU A 263 13.99 25.02 4.27
N ASP A 264 14.21 24.98 2.96
CA ASP A 264 13.55 25.87 1.97
C ASP A 264 12.10 25.43 1.63
N ARG A 265 11.57 24.40 2.30
CA ARG A 265 10.19 23.91 2.08
C ARG A 265 9.17 24.83 2.76
N SER A 266 8.15 25.27 2.02
CA SER A 266 7.02 26.03 2.58
C SER A 266 5.97 25.07 3.16
N PHE A 267 5.66 25.20 4.45
CA PHE A 267 4.68 24.36 5.17
C PHE A 267 3.25 24.95 5.18
N GLY A 268 2.96 25.89 4.30
CA GLY A 268 1.69 26.62 4.22
C GLY A 268 1.90 28.14 4.35
N GLU A 269 0.82 28.91 4.33
CA GLU A 269 0.88 30.36 4.59
C GLU A 269 0.96 30.65 6.10
N PRO A 270 1.68 31.71 6.52
CA PRO A 270 1.69 32.16 7.90
C PRO A 270 0.30 32.62 8.29
N ARG A 271 -0.13 32.31 9.51
CA ARG A 271 -1.46 32.69 9.99
C ARG A 271 -1.41 33.12 11.44
N LEU A 272 -1.88 34.33 11.71
CA LEU A 272 -2.27 34.81 13.03
C LEU A 272 -3.78 34.58 13.25
N CYS A 273 -4.22 33.32 13.24
CA CYS A 273 -5.64 33.04 13.42
C CYS A 273 -6.10 33.47 14.82
N PHE A 274 -7.12 34.31 14.91
CA PHE A 274 -7.88 34.43 16.15
C PHE A 274 -8.40 33.03 16.53
N GLN A 275 -8.34 32.70 17.81
CA GLN A 275 -9.02 31.55 18.36
C GLN A 275 -10.53 31.78 18.50
N LYS A 276 -10.96 33.04 18.32
CA LYS A 276 -12.35 33.44 18.08
C LYS A 276 -12.72 33.12 16.63
N LEU A 277 -14.02 33.04 16.34
CA LEU A 277 -14.53 32.86 14.97
C LEU A 277 -13.93 33.93 14.04
N ASP A 278 -13.49 33.53 12.86
CA ASP A 278 -13.08 34.44 11.79
C ASP A 278 -14.32 35.22 11.32
N ASP A 279 -14.41 36.49 11.69
CA ASP A 279 -15.58 37.34 11.39
C ASP A 279 -15.71 37.68 9.90
N SER A 280 -14.71 37.33 9.06
CA SER A 280 -14.73 37.64 7.63
C SER A 280 -15.72 36.78 6.84
N VAL A 281 -16.15 35.62 7.37
CA VAL A 281 -17.11 34.74 6.72
C VAL A 281 -18.09 34.15 7.74
N PRO A 282 -19.42 34.22 7.52
CA PRO A 282 -20.38 33.61 8.42
C PRO A 282 -20.15 32.09 8.49
N ALA A 283 -19.71 31.61 9.65
CA ALA A 283 -19.51 30.17 9.92
C ALA A 283 -20.82 29.37 9.85
N ILE A 284 -21.96 30.04 10.06
CA ILE A 284 -23.30 29.50 9.90
C ILE A 284 -23.94 30.18 8.70
N THR A 285 -24.03 29.47 7.58
CA THR A 285 -24.63 29.98 6.33
C THR A 285 -26.13 29.69 6.23
N ARG A 286 -26.66 28.81 7.09
CA ARG A 286 -28.09 28.46 7.15
C ARG A 286 -28.83 29.31 8.18
N PRO A 287 -30.14 29.57 7.98
CA PRO A 287 -30.95 30.28 8.96
C PRO A 287 -30.94 29.60 10.33
N VAL A 288 -30.90 30.40 11.39
CA VAL A 288 -31.02 29.92 12.78
C VAL A 288 -32.50 29.91 13.18
N THR A 289 -33.16 28.78 12.98
CA THR A 289 -34.62 28.63 13.14
C THR A 289 -35.04 28.06 14.50
N GLY A 290 -34.09 27.57 15.30
CA GLY A 290 -34.36 26.87 16.56
C GLY A 290 -34.79 25.41 16.42
N ASP A 291 -34.95 24.91 15.19
CA ASP A 291 -35.28 23.50 14.93
C ASP A 291 -34.12 22.58 15.35
N LYS A 292 -34.41 21.67 16.28
CA LYS A 292 -33.46 20.69 16.82
C LYS A 292 -33.36 19.43 15.97
N SER A 293 -34.23 19.25 14.98
CA SER A 293 -34.26 18.03 14.18
C SER A 293 -32.97 17.82 13.38
N VAL A 294 -32.48 16.57 13.40
CA VAL A 294 -31.32 16.11 12.63
C VAL A 294 -31.77 14.92 11.79
N VAL A 295 -31.97 15.14 10.49
CA VAL A 295 -32.43 14.07 9.59
C VAL A 295 -31.25 13.20 9.18
N ILE A 296 -31.24 11.94 9.62
CA ILE A 296 -30.21 10.95 9.29
C ILE A 296 -30.62 10.19 8.04
N SER A 297 -29.82 10.34 7.00
CA SER A 297 -30.01 9.71 5.69
C SER A 297 -28.70 9.08 5.21
N HIS A 298 -28.68 8.54 3.99
CA HIS A 298 -27.47 7.96 3.40
C HIS A 298 -27.29 8.37 1.94
N ASP A 299 -26.03 8.41 1.49
CA ASP A 299 -25.66 8.42 0.08
C ASP A 299 -24.56 7.36 -0.16
N GLY A 300 -24.95 6.24 -0.78
CA GLY A 300 -24.08 5.08 -0.92
C GLY A 300 -23.66 4.53 0.45
N ARG A 301 -22.36 4.61 0.76
CA ARG A 301 -21.80 4.22 2.07
C ARG A 301 -21.79 5.35 3.09
N LEU A 302 -22.01 6.60 2.70
CA LEU A 302 -21.88 7.73 3.60
C LEU A 302 -23.20 8.02 4.32
N ILE A 303 -23.14 8.19 5.64
CA ILE A 303 -24.24 8.74 6.44
C ILE A 303 -24.25 10.26 6.26
N ARG A 304 -25.43 10.82 6.00
CA ARG A 304 -25.64 12.26 5.85
C ARG A 304 -26.60 12.79 6.89
N PHE A 305 -26.29 13.96 7.41
CA PHE A 305 -27.19 14.73 8.27
C PHE A 305 -27.82 15.87 7.48
N GLY A 306 -29.13 16.01 7.61
CA GLY A 306 -29.91 17.16 7.15
C GLY A 306 -30.32 18.03 8.33
N PHE A 307 -30.24 19.34 8.16
CA PHE A 307 -30.56 20.32 9.20
C PHE A 307 -31.43 21.44 8.61
N ALA A 308 -32.44 21.88 9.37
CA ALA A 308 -33.22 23.09 9.07
C ALA A 308 -32.71 24.34 9.82
N CYS A 309 -31.84 24.14 10.82
CA CYS A 309 -31.26 25.20 11.64
C CYS A 309 -29.74 25.18 11.55
N GLY A 310 -29.13 26.30 11.21
CA GLY A 310 -27.67 26.44 11.11
C GLY A 310 -26.93 26.34 12.45
N PHE A 311 -27.57 26.75 13.55
CA PHE A 311 -27.00 26.60 14.90
C PHE A 311 -26.92 25.13 15.33
N ASN A 312 -28.02 24.39 15.13
CA ASN A 312 -28.07 22.95 15.41
C ASN A 312 -27.07 22.17 14.54
N GLU A 313 -26.94 22.54 13.26
CA GLU A 313 -25.90 21.98 12.39
C GLU A 313 -24.50 22.15 13.00
N ALA A 314 -24.13 23.38 13.37
CA ALA A 314 -22.79 23.66 13.90
C ALA A 314 -22.51 22.85 15.16
N MET A 315 -23.46 22.80 16.10
CA MET A 315 -23.32 22.03 17.34
C MET A 315 -23.10 20.52 17.08
N VAL A 316 -23.96 19.93 16.24
CA VAL A 316 -23.91 18.49 15.94
C VAL A 316 -22.65 18.13 15.16
N LEU A 317 -22.30 18.90 14.13
CA LEU A 317 -21.10 18.62 13.34
C LEU A 317 -19.81 18.81 14.15
N ASN A 318 -19.74 19.80 15.04
CA ASN A 318 -18.59 19.95 15.95
C ASN A 318 -18.44 18.75 16.89
N ARG A 319 -19.57 18.20 17.37
CA ARG A 319 -19.54 16.99 18.21
C ARG A 319 -19.12 15.73 17.44
N VAL A 320 -19.47 15.63 16.17
CA VAL A 320 -19.18 14.46 15.33
C VAL A 320 -17.77 14.49 14.74
N PHE A 321 -17.30 15.63 14.23
CA PHE A 321 -15.98 15.71 13.60
C PHE A 321 -14.84 15.85 14.63
N VAL A 322 -15.13 16.25 15.88
CA VAL A 322 -14.17 16.32 17.01
C VAL A 322 -12.98 17.23 16.72
N GLU A 323 -11.90 16.71 16.16
CA GLU A 323 -10.67 17.44 15.88
C GLU A 323 -10.11 17.12 14.50
N ARG A 324 -9.37 18.08 13.92
CA ARG A 324 -8.70 17.90 12.64
C ARG A 324 -7.46 17.03 12.82
N ILE A 325 -7.35 15.99 12.01
CA ILE A 325 -6.21 15.06 12.05
C ILE A 325 -5.17 15.44 11.01
N TYR A 326 -3.92 15.12 11.33
CA TYR A 326 -2.76 15.36 10.48
C TYR A 326 -1.95 14.07 10.38
N SER A 327 -1.30 13.89 9.23
CA SER A 327 -0.29 12.85 9.06
C SER A 327 0.86 13.12 10.04
N ARG A 328 1.16 12.13 10.89
CA ARG A 328 2.29 12.12 11.84
C ARG A 328 3.36 11.18 11.31
N ASP A 329 4.64 11.47 11.53
CA ASP A 329 5.78 10.55 11.37
C ASP A 329 5.63 9.49 10.27
N GLY A 330 5.59 9.92 9.00
CA GLY A 330 5.65 9.02 7.83
C GLY A 330 4.37 8.25 7.47
N HIS A 331 3.33 8.23 8.32
CA HIS A 331 2.06 7.55 8.00
C HIS A 331 1.20 8.35 7.02
N ARG A 332 0.53 7.70 6.07
CA ARG A 332 -0.35 8.37 5.08
C ARG A 332 -1.82 8.05 5.35
N LEU A 333 -2.60 9.09 5.64
CA LEU A 333 -4.04 8.98 5.83
C LEU A 333 -4.76 8.61 4.51
N PRO A 334 -5.87 7.84 4.57
CA PRO A 334 -6.75 7.63 3.44
C PRO A 334 -7.26 8.94 2.85
N ARG A 335 -7.48 8.95 1.52
CA ARG A 335 -7.95 10.14 0.83
C ARG A 335 -9.30 10.60 1.39
N GLY A 336 -9.37 11.87 1.78
CA GLY A 336 -10.60 12.51 2.25
C GLY A 336 -10.77 12.51 3.76
N PHE A 337 -9.90 11.83 4.52
CA PHE A 337 -9.94 11.82 5.98
C PHE A 337 -9.32 13.12 6.49
N ARG A 338 -10.12 13.91 7.21
CA ARG A 338 -9.72 15.23 7.72
C ARG A 338 -9.94 15.36 9.21
N TYR A 339 -10.85 14.58 9.77
CA TYR A 339 -11.31 14.73 11.14
C TYR A 339 -11.38 13.38 11.86
N ALA A 340 -11.05 13.35 13.15
CA ALA A 340 -10.94 12.12 13.93
C ALA A 340 -12.27 11.35 14.01
N GLY A 341 -13.41 12.04 14.08
CA GLY A 341 -14.72 11.37 14.16
C GLY A 341 -15.35 11.06 12.80
N GLN A 342 -14.64 11.25 11.69
CA GLN A 342 -15.20 11.09 10.34
C GLN A 342 -15.64 9.65 10.02
N GLY A 343 -15.08 8.64 10.70
CA GLY A 343 -15.51 7.24 10.57
C GLY A 343 -16.96 6.99 11.03
N LEU A 344 -17.52 7.85 11.90
CA LEU A 344 -18.93 7.80 12.29
C LEU A 344 -19.89 8.05 11.11
N LEU A 345 -19.39 8.63 10.02
CA LEU A 345 -20.16 8.93 8.82
C LEU A 345 -20.02 7.88 7.73
N ASP A 346 -19.40 6.74 8.01
CA ASP A 346 -19.27 5.63 7.09
C ASP A 346 -20.11 4.43 7.56
N LEU A 347 -21.11 4.05 6.76
CA LEU A 347 -21.97 2.91 7.04
C LEU A 347 -21.19 1.61 7.20
N GLU A 348 -20.09 1.41 6.45
CA GLU A 348 -19.31 0.17 6.54
C GLU A 348 -18.68 -0.02 7.92
N THR A 349 -18.32 1.07 8.61
CA THR A 349 -17.79 1.03 9.98
C THR A 349 -18.81 0.44 10.95
N TYR A 350 -20.11 0.70 10.76
CA TYR A 350 -21.18 0.07 11.54
C TYR A 350 -21.39 -1.39 11.16
N LEU A 351 -21.24 -1.74 9.88
CA LEU A 351 -21.41 -3.11 9.40
C LEU A 351 -20.32 -4.08 9.89
N MET A 352 -19.16 -3.57 10.30
CA MET A 352 -18.11 -4.37 10.96
C MET A 352 -18.42 -4.66 12.43
N GLN A 353 -19.27 -3.85 13.07
CA GLN A 353 -19.58 -4.05 14.48
C GLN A 353 -20.41 -5.33 14.66
N ALA A 354 -20.22 -6.01 15.79
CA ALA A 354 -21.01 -7.19 16.15
C ALA A 354 -22.53 -6.89 16.13
N ASP A 355 -22.92 -5.71 16.63
CA ASP A 355 -24.26 -5.15 16.52
C ASP A 355 -24.24 -3.76 15.85
N PRO A 356 -24.54 -3.68 14.54
CA PRO A 356 -24.60 -2.42 13.82
C PRO A 356 -25.67 -1.44 14.36
N ARG A 357 -26.77 -1.96 14.95
CA ARG A 357 -27.87 -1.12 15.45
C ARG A 357 -27.47 -0.46 16.77
N ALA A 358 -26.93 -1.24 17.71
CA ALA A 358 -26.41 -0.71 18.96
C ALA A 358 -25.26 0.29 18.73
N ALA A 359 -24.41 0.03 17.73
CA ALA A 359 -23.37 0.97 17.32
C ALA A 359 -23.94 2.30 16.78
N LEU A 360 -25.01 2.25 15.98
CA LEU A 360 -25.70 3.43 15.48
C LEU A 360 -26.36 4.22 16.63
N ASP A 361 -26.94 3.54 17.62
CA ASP A 361 -27.58 4.21 18.76
C ASP A 361 -26.59 5.08 19.55
N ARG A 362 -25.32 4.67 19.65
CA ARG A 362 -24.25 5.51 20.24
C ARG A 362 -24.02 6.81 19.46
N LEU A 363 -24.16 6.82 18.14
CA LEU A 363 -24.11 8.06 17.35
C LEU A 363 -25.33 8.94 17.68
N LEU A 364 -26.52 8.35 17.81
CA LEU A 364 -27.73 9.10 18.19
C LEU A 364 -27.58 9.76 19.56
N ASP A 365 -27.00 9.05 20.52
CA ASP A 365 -26.76 9.59 21.87
C ASP A 365 -25.75 10.73 21.86
N ARG A 366 -24.72 10.66 20.99
CA ARG A 366 -23.81 11.80 20.76
C ARG A 366 -24.54 13.02 20.22
N ILE A 367 -25.47 12.85 19.29
CA ILE A 367 -26.29 13.95 18.74
C ILE A 367 -27.19 14.54 19.84
N ARG A 368 -27.86 13.69 20.62
CA ARG A 368 -28.72 14.11 21.73
C ARG A 368 -27.94 14.85 22.82
N SER A 369 -26.68 14.47 23.05
CA SER A 369 -25.82 15.09 24.09
C SER A 369 -25.57 16.57 23.86
N VAL A 370 -25.71 17.04 22.61
CA VAL A 370 -25.58 18.45 22.22
C VAL A 370 -26.92 19.09 21.84
N GLY A 371 -28.04 18.49 22.28
CA GLY A 371 -29.38 19.06 22.10
C GLY A 371 -30.03 18.82 20.74
N GLY A 372 -29.42 18.03 19.85
CA GLY A 372 -30.02 17.64 18.58
C GLY A 372 -31.03 16.49 18.75
N GLU A 373 -32.09 16.48 17.95
CA GLU A 373 -33.13 15.46 17.91
C GLU A 373 -33.01 14.61 16.64
N PRO A 374 -32.35 13.44 16.70
CA PRO A 374 -32.16 12.61 15.51
C PRO A 374 -33.47 11.99 15.01
N ARG A 375 -33.71 12.10 13.71
CA ARG A 375 -34.85 11.49 13.00
C ARG A 375 -34.34 10.75 11.78
N PHE A 376 -34.75 9.51 11.57
CA PHE A 376 -34.35 8.77 10.38
C PHE A 376 -35.16 9.20 9.15
N ALA A 377 -34.49 9.38 8.02
CA ALA A 377 -35.17 9.45 6.74
C ALA A 377 -35.92 8.13 6.46
N PRO A 378 -37.07 8.16 5.77
CA PRO A 378 -37.82 6.97 5.43
C PRO A 378 -36.93 5.88 4.79
N GLY A 379 -37.03 4.65 5.29
CA GLY A 379 -36.29 3.49 4.77
C GLY A 379 -34.80 3.40 5.16
N PHE A 380 -34.25 4.34 5.94
CA PHE A 380 -32.83 4.29 6.35
C PHE A 380 -32.50 3.03 7.17
N LEU A 381 -33.31 2.69 8.18
CA LEU A 381 -33.09 1.51 9.02
C LEU A 381 -33.22 0.21 8.22
N GLU A 382 -34.25 0.11 7.38
CA GLU A 382 -34.42 -1.02 6.47
C GLU A 382 -33.22 -1.17 5.52
N HIS A 383 -32.67 -0.05 5.04
CA HIS A 383 -31.45 -0.05 4.24
C HIS A 383 -30.27 -0.63 5.02
N LEU A 384 -30.03 -0.15 6.25
CA LEU A 384 -28.93 -0.61 7.10
C LEU A 384 -29.04 -2.10 7.39
N GLU A 385 -30.21 -2.59 7.80
CA GLU A 385 -30.44 -4.01 8.07
C GLU A 385 -30.26 -4.88 6.82
N ARG A 386 -30.74 -4.39 5.67
CA ARG A 386 -30.53 -5.07 4.38
C ARG A 386 -29.04 -5.08 4.01
N ARG A 387 -28.28 -4.01 4.27
CA ARG A 387 -26.83 -3.96 4.06
C ARG A 387 -26.10 -4.91 5.01
N ALA A 388 -26.45 -4.95 6.30
CA ALA A 388 -25.87 -5.86 7.28
C ALA A 388 -26.08 -7.32 6.91
N ARG A 389 -27.31 -7.70 6.50
CA ARG A 389 -27.58 -9.06 5.98
C ARG A 389 -26.76 -9.39 4.74
N ARG A 390 -26.61 -8.45 3.80
CA ARG A 390 -25.78 -8.64 2.61
C ARG A 390 -24.29 -8.75 2.95
N SER A 391 -23.78 -7.91 3.85
CA SER A 391 -22.38 -7.92 4.28
C SER A 391 -22.02 -9.25 4.93
N ARG A 392 -22.83 -9.71 5.90
CA ARG A 392 -22.64 -11.02 6.57
C ARG A 392 -22.62 -12.19 5.58
N ARG A 393 -23.48 -12.20 4.56
CA ARG A 393 -23.42 -13.24 3.51
C ARG A 393 -22.19 -13.10 2.61
N GLN A 394 -21.77 -11.88 2.29
CA GLN A 394 -20.56 -11.68 1.48
C GLN A 394 -19.30 -12.10 2.23
N ALA A 395 -19.23 -11.85 3.55
CA ALA A 395 -18.11 -12.20 4.42
C ALA A 395 -18.01 -13.71 4.74
N MET A 396 -19.05 -14.49 4.45
CA MET A 396 -19.04 -15.92 4.75
C MET A 396 -18.09 -16.70 3.83
N PRO A 397 -17.19 -17.57 4.30
CA PRO A 397 -16.40 -18.45 3.43
C PRO A 397 -17.23 -19.22 2.41
N LEU A 398 -16.70 -19.35 1.19
CA LEU A 398 -17.21 -20.25 0.17
C LEU A 398 -16.79 -21.69 0.50
N ARG A 399 -17.55 -22.68 0.01
CA ARG A 399 -17.18 -24.09 0.23
C ARG A 399 -15.82 -24.37 -0.38
N HIS A 400 -14.94 -24.94 0.42
CA HIS A 400 -13.57 -25.22 0.02
C HIS A 400 -13.14 -26.59 0.54
N VAL A 401 -12.59 -27.38 -0.37
CA VAL A 401 -12.02 -28.69 -0.09
C VAL A 401 -10.54 -28.58 -0.42
N ALA A 402 -9.69 -29.00 0.52
CA ALA A 402 -8.25 -28.91 0.40
C ALA A 402 -7.60 -30.27 0.65
N TRP A 403 -6.43 -30.48 0.06
CA TRP A 403 -5.55 -31.57 0.45
C TRP A 403 -4.74 -31.12 1.66
N THR A 404 -4.94 -31.75 2.80
CA THR A 404 -4.25 -31.38 4.04
C THR A 404 -3.52 -32.59 4.62
N THR A 405 -2.46 -32.27 5.36
CA THR A 405 -1.77 -33.20 6.25
C THR A 405 -2.63 -33.37 7.50
N GLY A 406 -3.45 -34.42 7.57
CA GLY A 406 -4.33 -34.72 8.72
C GLY A 406 -5.71 -35.26 8.36
N ALA A 407 -5.98 -35.53 7.10
CA ALA A 407 -7.21 -36.19 6.70
C ALA A 407 -7.34 -37.57 7.36
N GLY A 408 -8.43 -37.78 8.11
CA GLY A 408 -8.65 -39.01 8.87
C GLY A 408 -7.83 -39.14 10.17
N SER A 409 -7.16 -38.06 10.62
CA SER A 409 -6.49 -38.05 11.93
C SER A 409 -7.49 -38.15 13.09
N SER A 410 -7.05 -38.82 14.16
CA SER A 410 -7.79 -39.11 15.39
C SER A 410 -8.46 -37.85 15.98
N ASP A 411 -9.63 -38.00 16.61
CA ASP A 411 -10.33 -36.92 17.31
C ASP A 411 -9.50 -36.32 18.45
N VAL A 412 -8.45 -37.02 18.88
CA VAL A 412 -7.47 -36.52 19.84
C VAL A 412 -6.06 -36.72 19.28
N VAL A 413 -5.29 -35.65 19.28
CA VAL A 413 -3.93 -35.57 18.73
C VAL A 413 -3.03 -34.89 19.75
N THR A 414 -1.81 -35.38 19.92
CA THR A 414 -0.79 -34.71 20.73
C THR A 414 0.26 -34.13 19.80
N GLY A 415 0.59 -32.86 19.99
CA GLY A 415 1.59 -32.17 19.19
C GLY A 415 2.59 -31.45 20.08
N LYS A 416 3.86 -31.48 19.68
CA LYS A 416 4.97 -30.85 20.40
C LYS A 416 5.32 -29.51 19.79
N ALA A 417 5.28 -28.43 20.55
CA ALA A 417 5.48 -27.08 20.01
C ALA A 417 6.86 -26.95 19.34
N ARG A 418 6.88 -26.49 18.09
CA ARG A 418 8.12 -26.28 17.32
C ARG A 418 8.91 -25.09 17.85
N GLU A 419 8.22 -24.01 18.20
CA GLU A 419 8.80 -22.76 18.69
C GLU A 419 7.95 -22.11 19.79
N THR A 420 8.56 -21.20 20.56
CA THR A 420 7.86 -20.42 21.58
C THR A 420 6.99 -19.35 20.92
N HIS A 421 5.67 -19.41 21.12
CA HIS A 421 4.74 -18.50 20.46
C HIS A 421 3.57 -18.09 21.35
N LYS A 422 2.96 -16.93 21.05
CA LYS A 422 1.70 -16.51 21.69
C LYS A 422 0.54 -17.27 21.08
N VAL A 423 -0.35 -17.75 21.95
CA VAL A 423 -1.57 -18.44 21.53
C VAL A 423 -2.49 -17.50 20.73
N ASP A 424 -2.64 -16.25 21.18
CA ASP A 424 -3.37 -15.18 20.48
C ASP A 424 -2.47 -13.95 20.31
N ALA A 425 -2.05 -13.69 19.07
CA ALA A 425 -1.17 -12.58 18.72
C ALA A 425 -1.86 -11.21 18.80
N THR A 426 -3.20 -11.15 18.83
CA THR A 426 -3.96 -9.89 18.89
C THR A 426 -4.06 -9.33 20.31
N ARG A 427 -3.75 -10.15 21.31
CA ARG A 427 -3.73 -9.74 22.72
C ARG A 427 -2.29 -9.57 23.20
N TRP A 428 -1.94 -8.34 23.56
CA TRP A 428 -0.61 -8.00 24.08
C TRP A 428 -0.18 -8.91 25.24
N ALA A 429 -1.10 -9.25 26.15
CA ALA A 429 -0.89 -10.11 27.32
C ALA A 429 -1.40 -11.56 27.15
N GLY A 430 -1.47 -12.09 25.92
CA GLY A 430 -1.89 -13.46 25.66
C GLY A 430 -0.93 -14.53 26.23
N PRO A 431 -1.42 -15.73 26.60
CA PRO A 431 -0.57 -16.81 27.08
C PRO A 431 0.39 -17.31 26.00
N LEU A 432 1.54 -17.82 26.46
CA LEU A 432 2.62 -18.39 25.63
C LEU A 432 2.62 -19.91 25.74
N VAL A 433 2.88 -20.57 24.62
CA VAL A 433 3.28 -21.98 24.55
C VAL A 433 4.78 -22.00 24.28
N MET A 434 5.53 -22.76 25.06
CA MET A 434 6.99 -22.81 24.98
C MET A 434 7.44 -23.83 23.93
N ALA A 435 8.57 -23.55 23.26
CA ALA A 435 9.18 -24.53 22.36
C ALA A 435 9.42 -25.87 23.08
N GLY A 436 9.02 -26.98 22.46
CA GLY A 436 9.13 -28.33 23.01
C GLY A 436 8.00 -28.74 23.98
N GLU A 437 7.06 -27.86 24.30
CA GLU A 437 5.90 -28.16 25.15
C GLU A 437 4.92 -29.09 24.43
N ASP A 438 4.54 -30.20 25.08
CA ASP A 438 3.54 -31.13 24.56
C ASP A 438 2.12 -30.60 24.86
N VAL A 439 1.31 -30.49 23.81
CA VAL A 439 -0.06 -29.97 23.88
C VAL A 439 -1.01 -31.01 23.30
N CYS A 440 -2.13 -31.22 23.98
CA CYS A 440 -3.18 -32.12 23.54
C CYS A 440 -4.30 -31.34 22.84
N PHE A 441 -4.74 -31.88 21.72
CA PHE A 441 -5.69 -31.27 20.80
C PHE A 441 -6.88 -32.20 20.63
N THR A 442 -8.09 -31.66 20.65
CA THR A 442 -9.35 -32.40 20.40
C THR A 442 -10.04 -31.81 19.20
N ARG A 443 -10.36 -32.63 18.19
CA ARG A 443 -11.08 -32.19 17.00
C ARG A 443 -12.54 -31.84 17.35
N GLU A 444 -13.04 -30.75 16.79
CA GLU A 444 -14.44 -30.31 16.89
C GLU A 444 -15.18 -30.52 15.57
N ASP A 445 -16.52 -30.48 15.63
CA ASP A 445 -17.42 -30.73 14.49
C ASP A 445 -17.20 -29.80 13.28
N ASP A 446 -16.54 -28.66 13.50
CA ASP A 446 -16.20 -27.69 12.45
C ASP A 446 -14.83 -27.95 11.79
N GLY A 447 -14.18 -29.06 12.14
CA GLY A 447 -12.89 -29.50 11.59
C GLY A 447 -11.67 -28.88 12.26
N ARG A 448 -11.84 -27.96 13.22
CA ARG A 448 -10.73 -27.37 13.98
C ARG A 448 -10.38 -28.22 15.20
N TYR A 449 -9.15 -28.06 15.67
CA TYR A 449 -8.65 -28.64 16.91
C TYR A 449 -8.76 -27.64 18.05
N ARG A 450 -9.46 -28.05 19.09
CA ARG A 450 -9.53 -27.37 20.37
C ARG A 450 -8.36 -27.79 21.26
N TYR A 451 -7.75 -26.85 21.96
CA TYR A 451 -6.77 -27.12 23.01
C TYR A 451 -6.87 -26.10 24.14
N GLU A 452 -6.36 -26.44 25.31
CA GLU A 452 -6.39 -25.56 26.48
C GLU A 452 -4.99 -25.09 26.87
N VAL A 453 -4.85 -23.79 27.11
CA VAL A 453 -3.62 -23.19 27.64
C VAL A 453 -3.98 -22.29 28.80
N LYS A 454 -3.45 -22.60 30.00
CA LYS A 454 -3.68 -21.85 31.24
C LYS A 454 -5.17 -21.61 31.56
N GLY A 455 -6.02 -22.61 31.34
CA GLY A 455 -7.45 -22.57 31.67
C GLY A 455 -8.35 -21.82 30.69
N ALA A 456 -7.82 -21.42 29.53
CA ALA A 456 -8.59 -20.86 28.43
C ALA A 456 -8.56 -21.79 27.22
N THR A 457 -9.69 -21.90 26.55
CA THR A 457 -9.89 -22.74 25.37
C THR A 457 -9.55 -22.00 24.09
N TYR A 458 -8.81 -22.65 23.21
CA TYR A 458 -8.38 -22.12 21.93
C TYR A 458 -8.66 -23.12 20.82
N HIS A 459 -8.83 -22.62 19.60
CA HIS A 459 -9.11 -23.44 18.43
C HIS A 459 -8.09 -23.11 17.34
N LEU A 460 -7.58 -24.14 16.69
CA LEU A 460 -6.64 -24.05 15.60
C LEU A 460 -7.05 -24.97 14.46
N SER A 461 -6.77 -24.54 13.23
CA SER A 461 -6.90 -25.39 12.06
C SER A 461 -5.80 -26.45 12.02
N VAL A 462 -5.98 -27.51 11.22
CA VAL A 462 -4.99 -28.57 11.01
C VAL A 462 -3.63 -27.98 10.58
N ASP A 463 -3.63 -26.96 9.73
CA ASP A 463 -2.39 -26.33 9.31
C ASP A 463 -1.73 -25.51 10.41
N GLU A 464 -2.50 -24.84 11.27
CA GLU A 464 -1.95 -24.17 12.45
C GLU A 464 -1.37 -25.17 13.45
N LEU A 465 -1.95 -26.38 13.52
CA LEU A 465 -1.40 -27.48 14.27
C LEU A 465 -0.03 -27.87 13.70
N ASN A 466 0.04 -28.15 12.40
CA ASN A 466 1.25 -28.63 11.75
C ASN A 466 2.35 -27.56 11.66
N ALA A 467 1.98 -26.29 11.52
CA ALA A 467 2.92 -25.17 11.47
C ALA A 467 3.54 -24.89 12.84
N ARG A 468 2.77 -25.04 13.94
CA ARG A 468 3.22 -24.69 15.29
C ARG A 468 3.67 -25.89 16.12
N PHE A 469 3.26 -27.09 15.73
CA PHE A 469 3.48 -28.32 16.47
C PHE A 469 4.00 -29.42 15.53
N ALA A 470 4.88 -30.26 16.04
CA ALA A 470 5.24 -31.54 15.44
C ALA A 470 4.24 -32.58 15.94
N VAL A 471 3.55 -33.26 15.03
CA VAL A 471 2.36 -34.06 15.33
C VAL A 471 2.57 -35.50 14.86
N ASP A 472 2.29 -36.48 15.72
CA ASP A 472 2.35 -37.90 15.38
C ASP A 472 1.03 -38.38 14.72
N ASN A 473 1.10 -39.27 13.73
CA ASN A 473 -0.04 -39.92 13.04
C ASN A 473 -0.95 -39.01 12.18
N VAL A 474 -0.34 -38.30 11.23
CA VAL A 474 -1.07 -37.41 10.31
C VAL A 474 -1.09 -38.05 8.92
N ALA A 475 -2.23 -38.61 8.50
CA ALA A 475 -2.43 -39.10 7.14
C ALA A 475 -2.81 -37.94 6.20
N GLU A 476 -2.32 -37.94 4.96
CA GLU A 476 -2.70 -36.95 3.96
C GLU A 476 -4.01 -37.31 3.26
N GLY A 477 -4.82 -36.30 2.94
CA GLY A 477 -6.05 -36.52 2.19
C GLY A 477 -6.89 -35.26 1.96
N TRP A 478 -7.98 -35.43 1.22
CA TRP A 478 -8.94 -34.36 0.96
C TRP A 478 -9.90 -34.16 2.13
N GLU A 479 -10.02 -32.93 2.62
CA GLU A 479 -11.01 -32.56 3.64
C GLU A 479 -11.75 -31.26 3.32
N VAL A 480 -12.96 -31.14 3.86
CA VAL A 480 -13.77 -29.92 3.74
C VAL A 480 -13.32 -28.93 4.81
N VAL A 481 -12.59 -27.89 4.41
CA VAL A 481 -12.10 -26.84 5.31
C VAL A 481 -13.19 -25.80 5.60
N HIS A 482 -14.09 -25.59 4.63
CA HIS A 482 -15.24 -24.71 4.76
C HIS A 482 -16.47 -25.36 4.14
N GLU A 483 -17.55 -25.48 4.91
CA GLU A 483 -18.85 -26.01 4.46
C GLU A 483 -19.55 -25.11 3.43
N GLY A 484 -19.27 -23.80 3.48
CA GLY A 484 -19.76 -22.82 2.51
C GLY A 484 -21.17 -22.28 2.75
N LEU A 485 -21.66 -21.51 1.77
CA LEU A 485 -22.94 -20.78 1.92
C LEU A 485 -24.16 -21.68 1.76
N ALA A 486 -24.08 -22.71 0.93
CA ALA A 486 -25.20 -23.60 0.65
C ALA A 486 -25.64 -24.35 1.92
N ALA A 487 -24.67 -24.81 2.72
CA ALA A 487 -24.92 -25.47 4.01
C ALA A 487 -25.58 -24.52 5.03
N LYS A 488 -25.11 -23.26 5.12
CA LYS A 488 -25.68 -22.28 6.07
C LYS A 488 -27.05 -21.72 5.66
N TYR A 489 -27.31 -21.59 4.36
CA TYR A 489 -28.55 -21.01 3.84
C TYR A 489 -29.25 -21.98 2.89
N PRO A 490 -29.69 -23.16 3.36
CA PRO A 490 -30.18 -24.25 2.51
C PRO A 490 -31.43 -23.86 1.73
N GLN A 491 -32.32 -23.06 2.32
CA GLN A 491 -33.53 -22.57 1.64
C GLN A 491 -33.20 -21.66 0.44
N GLN A 492 -32.18 -20.81 0.55
CA GLN A 492 -31.74 -19.95 -0.57
C GLN A 492 -31.05 -20.78 -1.66
N ALA A 493 -30.25 -21.77 -1.26
CA ALA A 493 -29.63 -22.70 -2.20
C ALA A 493 -30.70 -23.50 -2.97
N ALA A 494 -31.71 -24.03 -2.28
CA ALA A 494 -32.83 -24.75 -2.90
C ALA A 494 -33.60 -23.88 -3.91
N ALA A 495 -33.88 -22.62 -3.57
CA ALA A 495 -34.54 -21.68 -4.48
C ALA A 495 -33.69 -21.39 -5.74
N LEU A 496 -32.36 -21.34 -5.61
CA LEU A 496 -31.47 -21.19 -6.76
C LEU A 496 -31.38 -22.47 -7.59
N ARG A 497 -31.31 -23.66 -6.98
CA ARG A 497 -31.38 -24.95 -7.71
C ARG A 497 -32.66 -25.07 -8.53
N ALA A 498 -33.81 -24.70 -7.97
CA ALA A 498 -35.07 -24.68 -8.71
C ALA A 498 -35.01 -23.74 -9.94
N ARG A 499 -34.31 -22.59 -9.82
CA ARG A 499 -34.09 -21.69 -10.97
C ARG A 499 -33.12 -22.24 -12.00
N VAL A 500 -32.09 -22.99 -11.58
CA VAL A 500 -31.19 -23.69 -12.50
C VAL A 500 -32.02 -24.63 -13.38
N SER A 501 -32.83 -25.51 -12.77
CA SER A 501 -33.68 -26.45 -13.50
C SER A 501 -34.74 -25.76 -14.36
N ALA A 502 -35.39 -24.70 -13.86
CA ALA A 502 -36.36 -23.93 -14.65
C ALA A 502 -35.73 -23.23 -15.87
N SER A 503 -34.43 -22.94 -15.82
CA SER A 503 -33.69 -22.34 -16.95
C SER A 503 -33.10 -23.35 -17.93
N GLY A 504 -33.20 -24.65 -17.63
CA GLY A 504 -32.60 -25.74 -18.43
C GLY A 504 -31.07 -25.75 -18.42
N VAL A 505 -30.43 -25.02 -17.50
CA VAL A 505 -28.96 -24.93 -17.39
C VAL A 505 -28.34 -26.26 -16.96
N ASP A 506 -29.04 -27.01 -16.09
CA ASP A 506 -28.66 -28.34 -15.62
C ASP A 506 -28.56 -29.38 -16.76
N GLN A 507 -29.20 -29.14 -17.91
CA GLN A 507 -29.16 -30.04 -19.06
C GLN A 507 -27.83 -30.00 -19.82
N TRP A 508 -27.05 -28.93 -19.69
CA TRP A 508 -25.77 -28.76 -20.41
C TRP A 508 -24.58 -28.39 -19.51
N LEU A 509 -24.84 -27.96 -18.27
CA LEU A 509 -23.87 -27.84 -17.19
C LEU A 509 -23.93 -29.09 -16.28
N THR A 510 -23.70 -30.25 -16.89
CA THR A 510 -24.07 -31.56 -16.34
C THR A 510 -23.16 -32.06 -15.22
N TRP A 511 -22.00 -31.43 -14.99
CA TRP A 511 -21.11 -31.82 -13.91
C TRP A 511 -21.61 -31.25 -12.58
N GLU A 512 -21.82 -32.11 -11.59
CA GLU A 512 -22.44 -31.76 -10.30
C GLU A 512 -21.76 -30.57 -9.63
N PHE A 513 -20.42 -30.60 -9.55
CA PHE A 513 -19.65 -29.52 -8.92
C PHE A 513 -19.87 -28.16 -9.59
N GLN A 514 -20.10 -28.12 -10.92
CA GLN A 514 -20.31 -26.87 -11.65
C GLN A 514 -21.65 -26.24 -11.28
N THR A 515 -22.69 -27.06 -11.14
CA THR A 515 -24.03 -26.60 -10.77
C THR A 515 -24.08 -26.17 -9.30
N GLU A 516 -23.43 -26.92 -8.40
CA GLU A 516 -23.35 -26.54 -6.98
C GLU A 516 -22.57 -25.24 -6.78
N ASP A 517 -21.45 -25.06 -7.48
CA ASP A 517 -20.67 -23.83 -7.44
C ASP A 517 -21.43 -22.65 -8.08
N LEU A 518 -22.19 -22.88 -9.15
CA LEU A 518 -23.07 -21.86 -9.74
C LEU A 518 -24.09 -21.36 -8.71
N VAL A 519 -24.74 -22.27 -7.99
CA VAL A 519 -25.70 -21.94 -6.92
C VAL A 519 -25.00 -21.14 -5.83
N GLU A 520 -23.89 -21.66 -5.30
CA GLU A 520 -23.17 -21.02 -4.19
C GLU A 520 -22.66 -19.62 -4.55
N THR A 521 -22.03 -19.47 -5.72
CA THR A 521 -21.46 -18.19 -6.17
C THR A 521 -22.56 -17.16 -6.50
N LEU A 522 -23.78 -17.58 -6.86
CA LEU A 522 -24.94 -16.69 -7.03
C LEU A 522 -25.54 -16.21 -5.71
N MET A 523 -25.28 -16.90 -4.60
CA MET A 523 -25.69 -16.46 -3.25
C MET A 523 -24.86 -15.27 -2.76
N LYS A 524 -23.65 -15.07 -3.32
CA LYS A 524 -22.79 -13.92 -3.03
C LYS A 524 -23.42 -12.61 -3.52
N PRO A 525 -23.72 -11.64 -2.63
CA PRO A 525 -24.46 -10.45 -3.03
C PRO A 525 -23.74 -9.51 -4.00
N SER A 526 -22.40 -9.52 -4.08
CA SER A 526 -21.61 -8.74 -5.05
C SER A 526 -20.87 -9.58 -6.08
N GLY A 527 -20.87 -10.91 -5.94
CA GLY A 527 -20.06 -11.83 -6.72
C GLY A 527 -18.76 -12.23 -6.01
N CYS A 528 -17.89 -12.94 -6.72
CA CYS A 528 -16.64 -13.49 -6.22
C CYS A 528 -15.69 -13.83 -7.39
N VAL A 529 -14.46 -14.19 -7.06
CA VAL A 529 -13.52 -14.80 -8.00
C VAL A 529 -13.83 -16.29 -8.07
N ILE A 530 -13.92 -16.84 -9.28
CA ILE A 530 -14.04 -18.28 -9.52
C ILE A 530 -12.73 -18.72 -10.17
N ALA A 531 -11.91 -19.34 -9.34
CA ALA A 531 -10.56 -19.78 -9.62
C ALA A 531 -10.52 -21.29 -9.94
N TRP A 532 -11.43 -21.78 -10.77
CA TRP A 532 -11.38 -23.18 -11.21
C TRP A 532 -10.11 -23.43 -12.01
N GLU A 533 -9.55 -24.63 -11.92
CA GLU A 533 -8.44 -25.02 -12.78
C GLU A 533 -8.83 -25.03 -14.26
N GLN A 534 -7.84 -25.01 -15.17
CA GLN A 534 -8.12 -25.05 -16.59
C GLN A 534 -8.74 -26.39 -17.02
N GLY A 535 -9.73 -26.34 -17.90
CA GLY A 535 -10.47 -27.52 -18.34
C GLY A 535 -11.80 -27.74 -17.60
N CYS A 536 -12.05 -27.04 -16.49
CA CYS A 536 -13.28 -27.21 -15.70
C CYS A 536 -14.56 -26.56 -16.29
N GLY A 537 -14.57 -26.08 -17.55
CA GLY A 537 -15.77 -25.54 -18.20
C GLY A 537 -16.21 -24.13 -17.79
N LYS A 538 -15.28 -23.18 -17.63
CA LYS A 538 -15.56 -21.80 -17.17
C LYS A 538 -16.46 -20.99 -18.11
N SER A 539 -16.34 -21.19 -19.41
CA SER A 539 -17.18 -20.50 -20.41
C SER A 539 -18.66 -20.81 -20.22
N ARG A 540 -19.00 -22.08 -20.06
CA ARG A 540 -20.35 -22.56 -19.70
C ARG A 540 -20.85 -21.93 -18.40
N LEU A 541 -20.00 -21.89 -17.38
CA LEU A 541 -20.35 -21.25 -16.11
C LEU A 541 -20.66 -19.75 -16.27
N ALA A 542 -19.91 -19.02 -17.10
CA ALA A 542 -20.15 -17.60 -17.37
C ALA A 542 -21.57 -17.34 -17.90
N LEU A 543 -22.01 -18.17 -18.84
CA LEU A 543 -23.36 -18.12 -19.42
C LEU A 543 -24.42 -18.49 -18.37
N ALA A 544 -24.18 -19.56 -17.61
CA ALA A 544 -25.06 -20.04 -16.55
C ALA A 544 -25.29 -18.97 -15.47
N LEU A 545 -24.24 -18.26 -15.05
CA LEU A 545 -24.32 -17.15 -14.11
C LEU A 545 -25.31 -16.07 -14.59
N ILE A 546 -25.24 -15.68 -15.85
CA ILE A 546 -26.15 -14.67 -16.43
C ILE A 546 -27.58 -15.20 -16.48
N LEU A 547 -27.78 -16.40 -17.04
CA LEU A 547 -29.10 -16.99 -17.24
C LEU A 547 -29.83 -17.20 -15.91
N VAL A 548 -29.17 -17.79 -14.91
CA VAL A 548 -29.77 -18.11 -13.62
C VAL A 548 -29.89 -16.88 -12.71
N SER A 549 -29.03 -15.86 -12.86
CA SER A 549 -29.13 -14.64 -12.02
C SER A 549 -30.43 -13.86 -12.21
N GLY A 550 -31.06 -13.95 -13.38
CA GLY A 550 -32.28 -13.21 -13.73
C GLY A 550 -32.05 -11.73 -14.02
N VAL A 551 -30.82 -11.33 -14.35
CA VAL A 551 -30.54 -9.96 -14.79
C VAL A 551 -31.07 -9.70 -16.20
N ARG A 552 -31.50 -8.47 -16.46
CA ARG A 552 -31.94 -8.04 -17.81
C ARG A 552 -30.78 -8.04 -18.81
N HIS A 553 -29.61 -7.56 -18.39
CA HIS A 553 -28.40 -7.49 -19.22
C HIS A 553 -27.20 -7.99 -18.42
N GLY A 554 -26.63 -9.11 -18.86
CA GLY A 554 -25.33 -9.62 -18.45
C GLY A 554 -24.26 -9.26 -19.47
N LEU A 555 -23.02 -9.10 -19.01
CA LEU A 555 -21.86 -8.81 -19.87
C LEU A 555 -20.73 -9.78 -19.54
N ILE A 556 -20.21 -10.46 -20.56
CA ILE A 556 -18.98 -11.25 -20.49
C ILE A 556 -17.89 -10.48 -21.23
N VAL A 557 -16.77 -10.25 -20.55
CA VAL A 557 -15.59 -9.59 -21.10
C VAL A 557 -14.51 -10.63 -21.31
N VAL A 558 -14.06 -10.79 -22.55
CA VAL A 558 -13.07 -11.80 -22.98
C VAL A 558 -11.91 -11.15 -23.74
N GLU A 559 -10.86 -11.91 -24.05
CA GLU A 559 -9.86 -11.48 -25.02
C GLU A 559 -10.46 -11.41 -26.43
N SER A 560 -10.01 -10.47 -27.26
CA SER A 560 -10.55 -10.32 -28.64
C SER A 560 -10.51 -11.63 -29.46
N ARG A 561 -9.49 -12.48 -29.25
CA ARG A 561 -9.36 -13.78 -29.94
C ARG A 561 -10.35 -14.86 -29.48
N LEU A 562 -10.94 -14.71 -28.29
CA LEU A 562 -11.86 -15.70 -27.69
C LEU A 562 -13.32 -15.44 -28.05
N ILE A 563 -13.64 -14.31 -28.71
CA ILE A 563 -15.02 -13.99 -29.09
C ILE A 563 -15.60 -15.07 -30.01
N ASP A 564 -14.87 -15.45 -31.06
CA ASP A 564 -15.36 -16.43 -32.04
C ASP A 564 -15.50 -17.83 -31.42
N GLU A 565 -14.59 -18.20 -30.52
CA GLU A 565 -14.64 -19.46 -29.77
C GLU A 565 -15.86 -19.50 -28.83
N MET A 566 -16.08 -18.43 -28.06
CA MET A 566 -17.25 -18.29 -27.19
C MET A 566 -18.57 -18.33 -27.99
N MET A 567 -18.61 -17.68 -29.16
CA MET A 567 -19.80 -17.73 -30.03
C MET A 567 -20.08 -19.12 -30.59
N LYS A 568 -19.04 -19.87 -30.96
CA LYS A 568 -19.17 -21.28 -31.36
C LYS A 568 -19.69 -22.14 -30.22
N GLU A 569 -19.20 -21.91 -29.00
CA GLU A 569 -19.66 -22.65 -27.82
C GLU A 569 -21.13 -22.33 -27.50
N ILE A 570 -21.53 -21.07 -27.55
CA ILE A 570 -22.93 -20.63 -27.36
C ILE A 570 -23.85 -21.28 -28.40
N ALA A 571 -23.42 -21.38 -29.65
CA ALA A 571 -24.22 -21.99 -30.72
C ALA A 571 -24.51 -23.49 -30.52
N LEU A 572 -23.74 -24.18 -29.67
CA LEU A 572 -23.98 -25.59 -29.31
C LEU A 572 -24.96 -25.75 -28.14
N LEU A 573 -25.31 -24.66 -27.47
CA LEU A 573 -26.18 -24.68 -26.29
C LEU A 573 -27.62 -24.30 -26.69
N PRO A 574 -28.63 -24.75 -25.92
CA PRO A 574 -30.04 -24.38 -26.15
C PRO A 574 -30.31 -22.93 -25.69
N ILE A 575 -29.55 -21.98 -26.22
CA ILE A 575 -29.66 -20.54 -25.95
C ILE A 575 -30.18 -19.87 -27.22
N ASP A 576 -31.25 -19.08 -27.10
CA ASP A 576 -31.79 -18.32 -28.23
C ASP A 576 -30.73 -17.34 -28.76
N ALA A 577 -30.49 -17.38 -30.07
CA ALA A 577 -29.58 -16.44 -30.73
C ALA A 577 -30.02 -14.97 -30.54
N GLY A 578 -31.32 -14.71 -30.38
CA GLY A 578 -31.86 -13.37 -30.10
C GLY A 578 -31.52 -12.83 -28.70
N ASP A 579 -31.11 -13.70 -27.78
CA ASP A 579 -30.69 -13.36 -26.42
C ASP A 579 -29.19 -13.00 -26.33
N VAL A 580 -28.43 -13.16 -27.41
CA VAL A 580 -26.96 -13.02 -27.46
C VAL A 580 -26.56 -11.85 -28.36
N LYS A 581 -25.63 -11.01 -27.90
CA LYS A 581 -25.11 -9.87 -28.66
C LYS A 581 -23.61 -9.71 -28.50
N VAL A 582 -22.89 -9.62 -29.62
CA VAL A 582 -21.49 -9.16 -29.63
C VAL A 582 -21.47 -7.65 -29.82
N ILE A 583 -20.84 -6.92 -28.90
CA ILE A 583 -20.66 -5.47 -28.99
C ILE A 583 -19.40 -5.19 -29.80
N SER A 584 -19.59 -4.96 -31.10
CA SER A 584 -18.51 -4.74 -32.08
C SER A 584 -18.39 -3.27 -32.48
N CYS A 585 -19.50 -2.52 -32.39
CA CYS A 585 -19.57 -1.12 -32.80
C CYS A 585 -20.42 -0.26 -31.83
N ALA A 586 -20.41 1.05 -32.04
CA ALA A 586 -21.14 1.99 -31.20
C ALA A 586 -22.65 1.79 -31.22
N ALA A 587 -23.22 1.37 -32.35
CA ALA A 587 -24.65 1.14 -32.51
C ALA A 587 -25.15 -0.02 -31.63
N ASP A 588 -24.30 -1.04 -31.40
CA ASP A 588 -24.63 -2.20 -30.56
C ASP A 588 -24.92 -1.80 -29.10
N LEU A 589 -24.41 -0.65 -28.64
CA LEU A 589 -24.67 -0.14 -27.29
C LEU A 589 -26.15 0.22 -27.06
N ASN A 590 -26.95 0.36 -28.11
CA ASN A 590 -28.38 0.69 -28.00
C ASN A 590 -29.26 -0.56 -27.98
N ASP A 591 -28.74 -1.72 -28.37
CA ASP A 591 -29.46 -2.99 -28.50
C ASP A 591 -28.81 -4.08 -27.63
N LEU A 592 -28.77 -3.84 -26.32
CA LEU A 592 -28.24 -4.81 -25.37
C LEU A 592 -29.21 -5.97 -25.19
N ARG A 593 -28.68 -7.19 -25.23
CA ARG A 593 -29.46 -8.42 -25.03
C ARG A 593 -29.26 -8.99 -23.63
N ARG A 594 -29.77 -10.19 -23.38
CA ARG A 594 -29.59 -10.86 -22.09
C ARG A 594 -28.13 -11.20 -21.84
N ILE A 595 -27.45 -11.74 -22.86
CA ILE A 595 -26.03 -12.08 -22.85
C ILE A 595 -25.32 -11.16 -23.83
N ASN A 596 -24.36 -10.36 -23.34
CA ASN A 596 -23.56 -9.48 -24.19
C ASN A 596 -22.09 -9.88 -24.09
N LEU A 597 -21.39 -9.92 -25.22
CA LEU A 597 -19.96 -10.20 -25.32
C LEU A 597 -19.21 -8.94 -25.77
N ILE A 598 -18.09 -8.63 -25.13
CA ILE A 598 -17.19 -7.56 -25.57
C ILE A 598 -15.75 -7.93 -25.25
N SER A 599 -14.79 -7.48 -26.08
CA SER A 599 -13.39 -7.67 -25.74
C SER A 599 -12.85 -6.63 -24.76
N TYR A 600 -11.83 -6.98 -23.98
CA TYR A 600 -11.08 -6.02 -23.16
C TYR A 600 -10.56 -4.84 -23.98
N GLU A 601 -10.05 -5.10 -25.19
CA GLU A 601 -9.53 -4.08 -26.10
C GLU A 601 -10.61 -3.10 -26.52
N ARG A 602 -11.80 -3.60 -26.90
CA ARG A 602 -12.93 -2.77 -27.30
C ARG A 602 -13.50 -1.98 -26.12
N LEU A 603 -13.60 -2.61 -24.96
CA LEU A 603 -14.21 -2.02 -23.77
C LEU A 603 -13.53 -0.72 -23.32
N ARG A 604 -12.19 -0.64 -23.44
CA ARG A 604 -11.40 0.55 -23.10
C ARG A 604 -11.35 1.61 -24.20
N MET A 605 -11.76 1.29 -25.42
CA MET A 605 -11.66 2.24 -26.55
C MET A 605 -12.68 3.38 -26.41
N PRO A 606 -12.36 4.59 -26.90
CA PRO A 606 -13.35 5.63 -27.15
C PRO A 606 -14.40 5.11 -28.14
N VAL A 607 -15.69 5.44 -27.89
CA VAL A 607 -16.78 5.08 -28.80
C VAL A 607 -16.66 5.80 -30.13
N ASP A 608 -16.31 7.08 -30.06
CA ASP A 608 -15.99 7.92 -31.20
C ASP A 608 -14.76 8.78 -30.85
N LYS A 609 -13.64 8.48 -31.50
CA LYS A 609 -12.37 9.17 -31.26
C LYS A 609 -12.40 10.63 -31.74
N ALA A 610 -13.21 10.95 -32.75
CA ALA A 610 -13.32 12.30 -33.30
C ALA A 610 -14.14 13.20 -32.37
N LEU A 611 -15.18 12.66 -31.74
CA LEU A 611 -16.02 13.42 -30.79
C LEU A 611 -15.38 13.54 -29.40
N SER A 612 -14.89 12.44 -28.82
CA SER A 612 -14.31 12.48 -27.47
C SER A 612 -13.41 11.30 -27.14
N LYS A 613 -12.17 11.59 -26.75
CA LYS A 613 -11.24 10.58 -26.21
C LYS A 613 -11.64 10.05 -24.83
N ARG A 614 -12.56 10.72 -24.12
CA ARG A 614 -12.96 10.36 -22.74
C ARG A 614 -14.17 9.43 -22.69
N VAL A 615 -15.03 9.42 -23.71
CA VAL A 615 -16.25 8.62 -23.74
C VAL A 615 -15.95 7.24 -24.33
N THR A 616 -15.68 6.27 -23.45
CA THR A 616 -15.38 4.88 -23.82
C THR A 616 -16.62 3.99 -23.87
N TYR A 617 -16.48 2.78 -24.42
CA TYR A 617 -17.54 1.75 -24.36
C TYR A 617 -17.91 1.44 -22.90
N ALA A 618 -16.91 1.28 -22.02
CA ALA A 618 -17.13 1.12 -20.58
C ALA A 618 -17.93 2.28 -19.97
N HIS A 619 -17.65 3.53 -20.37
CA HIS A 619 -18.40 4.69 -19.91
C HIS A 619 -19.88 4.61 -20.32
N ARG A 620 -20.18 4.23 -21.57
CA ARG A 620 -21.56 4.14 -22.09
C ARG A 620 -22.35 2.95 -21.55
N LEU A 621 -21.66 1.92 -21.06
CA LEU A 621 -22.25 0.75 -20.41
C LEU A 621 -22.40 0.91 -18.89
N ARG A 622 -21.88 2.00 -18.30
CA ARG A 622 -21.90 2.25 -16.87
C ARG A 622 -23.31 2.14 -16.30
N ARG A 623 -23.48 1.32 -15.26
CA ARG A 623 -24.75 1.04 -14.55
C ARG A 623 -25.86 0.40 -15.41
N ARG A 624 -25.61 0.05 -16.68
CA ARG A 624 -26.57 -0.66 -17.55
C ARG A 624 -26.46 -2.18 -17.46
N ILE A 625 -25.38 -2.68 -16.86
CA ILE A 625 -25.08 -4.10 -16.71
C ILE A 625 -25.40 -4.56 -15.29
N GLY A 626 -26.25 -5.59 -15.16
CA GLY A 626 -26.64 -6.16 -13.87
C GLY A 626 -25.61 -7.13 -13.30
N LEU A 627 -25.01 -7.94 -14.17
CA LEU A 627 -23.98 -8.93 -13.84
C LEU A 627 -22.85 -8.86 -14.88
N LEU A 628 -21.63 -8.73 -14.40
CA LEU A 628 -20.41 -8.69 -15.19
C LEU A 628 -19.57 -9.93 -14.90
N VAL A 629 -19.13 -10.63 -15.95
CA VAL A 629 -18.15 -11.72 -15.89
C VAL A 629 -16.89 -11.25 -16.62
N ALA A 630 -15.77 -11.20 -15.93
CA ALA A 630 -14.46 -10.91 -16.49
C ALA A 630 -13.68 -12.22 -16.62
N ASP A 631 -13.56 -12.74 -17.85
CA ASP A 631 -12.80 -13.95 -18.15
C ASP A 631 -11.31 -13.64 -18.33
N GLU A 632 -10.42 -14.57 -17.97
CA GLU A 632 -8.97 -14.31 -17.81
C GLU A 632 -8.72 -13.02 -17.00
N GLY A 633 -9.49 -12.89 -15.91
CA GLY A 633 -9.62 -11.65 -15.15
C GLY A 633 -8.48 -11.37 -14.18
N GLU A 634 -7.44 -12.20 -14.14
CA GLU A 634 -6.18 -11.89 -13.43
C GLU A 634 -5.45 -10.66 -13.99
N ARG A 635 -5.87 -10.13 -15.14
CA ARG A 635 -5.55 -8.76 -15.59
C ARG A 635 -5.87 -7.68 -14.54
N LEU A 636 -6.85 -7.95 -13.68
CA LEU A 636 -7.23 -7.09 -12.56
C LEU A 636 -6.16 -7.00 -11.46
N ALA A 637 -5.15 -7.89 -11.46
CA ALA A 637 -4.02 -7.82 -10.54
C ALA A 637 -3.30 -6.45 -10.65
N ASN A 638 -3.23 -5.89 -11.86
CA ASN A 638 -2.80 -4.52 -12.06
C ASN A 638 -4.01 -3.57 -12.18
N PRO A 639 -4.35 -2.80 -11.13
CA PRO A 639 -5.48 -1.88 -11.11
C PRO A 639 -5.30 -0.65 -12.02
N THR A 640 -4.05 -0.34 -12.37
CA THR A 640 -3.68 0.88 -13.10
C THR A 640 -3.73 0.66 -14.60
N SER A 641 -3.87 -0.59 -15.04
CA SER A 641 -4.06 -0.90 -16.45
C SER A 641 -5.37 -0.29 -16.96
N ASP A 642 -5.37 0.15 -18.22
CA ASP A 642 -6.58 0.71 -18.84
C ASP A 642 -7.72 -0.33 -18.91
N GLN A 643 -7.37 -1.62 -19.04
CA GLN A 643 -8.33 -2.72 -19.03
C GLN A 643 -9.03 -2.83 -17.67
N SER A 644 -8.27 -2.81 -16.57
CA SER A 644 -8.82 -2.80 -15.21
C SER A 644 -9.67 -1.56 -14.98
N ARG A 645 -9.18 -0.36 -15.32
CA ARG A 645 -9.96 0.88 -15.18
C ARG A 645 -11.29 0.81 -15.93
N ALA A 646 -11.29 0.27 -17.15
CA ALA A 646 -12.50 0.10 -17.95
C ALA A 646 -13.50 -0.87 -17.29
N LEU A 647 -13.05 -2.01 -16.76
CA LEU A 647 -13.92 -2.93 -16.00
C LEU A 647 -14.54 -2.24 -14.78
N TRP A 648 -13.73 -1.53 -13.98
CA TRP A 648 -14.22 -0.81 -12.80
C TRP A 648 -15.24 0.30 -13.16
N GLN A 649 -15.09 0.93 -14.33
CA GLN A 649 -15.99 2.00 -14.78
C GLN A 649 -17.42 1.50 -15.06
N LEU A 650 -17.59 0.23 -15.45
CA LEU A 650 -18.90 -0.39 -15.71
C LEU A 650 -19.84 -0.30 -14.50
N SER A 651 -19.30 -0.33 -13.27
CA SER A 651 -20.08 -0.22 -12.03
C SER A 651 -21.23 -1.24 -11.95
N ALA A 652 -21.01 -2.48 -12.40
CA ALA A 652 -22.01 -3.54 -12.37
C ALA A 652 -22.36 -3.96 -10.93
N ARG A 653 -23.61 -4.40 -10.71
CA ARG A 653 -24.11 -4.76 -9.36
C ARG A 653 -23.50 -6.07 -8.85
N ARG A 654 -23.34 -7.06 -9.73
CA ARG A 654 -22.64 -8.32 -9.46
C ARG A 654 -21.44 -8.44 -10.40
N ARG A 655 -20.29 -8.83 -9.87
CA ARG A 655 -19.00 -8.88 -10.56
C ARG A 655 -18.33 -10.21 -10.27
N TYR A 656 -18.14 -11.01 -11.31
CA TYR A 656 -17.46 -12.28 -11.26
C TYR A 656 -16.16 -12.20 -12.04
N VAL A 657 -15.11 -12.80 -11.50
CA VAL A 657 -13.81 -12.91 -12.14
C VAL A 657 -13.57 -14.39 -12.39
N LEU A 658 -13.43 -14.81 -13.65
CA LEU A 658 -13.05 -16.16 -13.98
C LEU A 658 -11.55 -16.17 -14.30
N THR A 659 -10.80 -17.01 -13.60
CA THR A 659 -9.36 -17.17 -13.85
C THR A 659 -8.91 -18.56 -13.44
N GLY A 660 -7.81 -19.07 -13.99
CA GLY A 660 -7.18 -20.30 -13.51
C GLY A 660 -6.01 -20.06 -12.57
N SER A 661 -5.60 -18.80 -12.42
CA SER A 661 -4.37 -18.44 -11.72
C SER A 661 -4.56 -17.04 -11.11
N PRO A 662 -5.35 -16.92 -10.01
CA PRO A 662 -5.64 -15.63 -9.41
C PRO A 662 -4.42 -14.98 -8.74
N ILE A 663 -3.37 -15.76 -8.46
CA ILE A 663 -2.06 -15.31 -7.96
C ILE A 663 -1.00 -15.74 -9.01
N PRO A 664 -0.84 -15.03 -10.14
CA PRO A 664 0.09 -15.44 -11.18
C PRO A 664 1.57 -15.24 -10.81
N ASN A 665 1.90 -14.24 -9.96
CA ASN A 665 3.28 -13.94 -9.58
C ASN A 665 3.46 -13.78 -8.08
N TYR A 666 2.71 -12.90 -7.45
CA TYR A 666 2.93 -12.54 -6.04
C TYR A 666 1.61 -12.52 -5.31
N PRO A 667 1.60 -12.75 -3.98
CA PRO A 667 0.36 -12.72 -3.19
C PRO A 667 -0.48 -11.44 -3.39
N ARG A 668 0.18 -10.29 -3.61
CA ARG A 668 -0.51 -9.03 -3.93
C ARG A 668 -1.39 -9.05 -5.19
N ASP A 669 -1.16 -9.99 -6.11
CA ASP A 669 -1.93 -10.07 -7.34
C ASP A 669 -3.41 -10.37 -7.08
N ALA A 670 -3.74 -11.14 -6.04
CA ALA A 670 -5.13 -11.41 -5.68
C ALA A 670 -5.89 -10.13 -5.29
N PHE A 671 -5.20 -9.13 -4.75
CA PHE A 671 -5.84 -7.99 -4.11
C PHE A 671 -6.79 -7.22 -5.03
N GLY A 672 -6.35 -6.96 -6.27
CA GLY A 672 -7.18 -6.27 -7.26
C GLY A 672 -8.46 -7.04 -7.62
N LEU A 673 -8.40 -8.36 -7.66
CA LEU A 673 -9.53 -9.25 -7.98
C LEU A 673 -10.53 -9.28 -6.82
N LEU A 674 -10.04 -9.34 -5.58
CA LEU A 674 -10.86 -9.32 -4.36
C LEU A 674 -11.59 -7.99 -4.23
N ALA A 675 -10.87 -6.87 -4.38
CA ALA A 675 -11.47 -5.55 -4.31
C ALA A 675 -12.55 -5.35 -5.39
N PHE A 676 -12.30 -5.89 -6.60
CA PHE A 676 -13.23 -5.80 -7.72
C PHE A 676 -14.49 -6.63 -7.52
N SER A 677 -14.40 -7.85 -6.98
CA SER A 677 -15.56 -8.75 -6.84
C SER A 677 -16.26 -8.62 -5.47
N GLY A 678 -15.48 -8.66 -4.39
CA GLY A 678 -15.93 -8.62 -2.99
C GLY A 678 -16.28 -7.24 -2.45
N GLY A 679 -15.74 -6.17 -3.06
CA GLY A 679 -15.90 -4.78 -2.60
C GLY A 679 -14.56 -4.16 -2.20
N ASP A 680 -14.47 -2.83 -2.25
CA ASP A 680 -13.24 -2.07 -1.98
C ASP A 680 -13.38 -1.39 -0.61
N GLY A 681 -12.69 -1.91 0.42
CA GLY A 681 -12.74 -1.33 1.78
C GLY A 681 -14.12 -1.42 2.41
N THR A 682 -14.72 -2.60 2.39
CA THR A 682 -16.06 -2.94 2.94
C THR A 682 -15.93 -3.87 4.14
N ALA A 683 -16.97 -4.02 4.94
CA ALA A 683 -16.92 -4.92 6.10
C ALA A 683 -16.64 -6.40 5.74
N ALA A 684 -16.98 -6.84 4.52
CA ALA A 684 -16.66 -8.19 4.04
C ALA A 684 -15.26 -8.30 3.40
N GLN A 685 -14.69 -7.18 2.96
CA GLN A 685 -13.36 -7.09 2.34
C GLN A 685 -12.74 -5.77 2.83
N PRO A 686 -12.09 -5.79 4.01
CA PRO A 686 -11.71 -4.55 4.71
C PRO A 686 -10.52 -3.84 4.07
N TYR A 687 -9.68 -4.56 3.32
CA TYR A 687 -8.53 -4.00 2.62
C TYR A 687 -8.99 -3.13 1.44
N GLY A 688 -9.05 -1.81 1.62
CA GLY A 688 -9.34 -0.88 0.54
C GLY A 688 -8.19 -0.78 -0.47
N TYR A 689 -8.46 -1.14 -1.73
CA TYR A 689 -7.52 -0.91 -2.82
C TYR A 689 -7.45 0.59 -3.17
N ARG A 690 -8.62 1.26 -3.26
CA ARG A 690 -8.70 2.72 -3.47
C ARG A 690 -9.12 3.46 -2.20
N LEU A 691 -9.71 2.74 -1.24
CA LEU A 691 -10.15 3.26 0.05
C LEU A 691 -9.16 2.89 1.17
N GLY A 692 -9.45 3.34 2.39
CA GLY A 692 -8.66 2.94 3.57
C GLY A 692 -8.87 1.48 3.95
N TYR A 693 -8.00 0.96 4.82
CA TYR A 693 -8.25 -0.29 5.52
C TYR A 693 -9.34 -0.08 6.55
N LEU A 694 -10.48 -0.72 6.37
CA LEU A 694 -11.63 -0.54 7.26
C LEU A 694 -11.38 -1.27 8.58
N GLU A 695 -11.37 -0.52 9.67
CA GLU A 695 -11.18 -1.05 11.03
C GLU A 695 -12.42 -0.78 11.90
N GLU A 696 -12.68 -1.69 12.84
CA GLU A 696 -13.78 -1.54 13.79
C GLU A 696 -13.65 -0.26 14.63
N ASN A 697 -12.42 0.14 14.97
CA ASN A 697 -12.14 1.31 15.80
C ASN A 697 -12.41 2.66 15.10
N TRP A 698 -12.67 2.67 13.79
CA TRP A 698 -13.06 3.90 13.07
C TRP A 698 -14.33 4.55 13.64
N ILE A 699 -15.14 3.79 14.38
CA ILE A 699 -16.31 4.34 15.08
C ILE A 699 -15.92 5.29 16.22
N ASN A 700 -14.70 5.15 16.76
CA ASN A 700 -14.18 5.98 17.84
C ASN A 700 -13.28 7.07 17.29
N THR A 701 -12.29 6.69 16.48
CA THR A 701 -11.33 7.62 15.87
C THR A 701 -10.75 7.04 14.60
N VAL A 702 -10.49 7.91 13.62
CA VAL A 702 -9.76 7.60 12.38
C VAL A 702 -8.37 8.26 12.32
N GLU A 703 -7.87 8.74 13.45
CA GLU A 703 -6.55 9.37 13.58
C GLU A 703 -5.42 8.47 13.08
N TYR A 704 -5.52 7.16 13.31
CA TYR A 704 -4.55 6.16 12.90
C TYR A 704 -4.97 5.39 11.65
N ALA A 705 -5.99 5.87 10.92
CA ALA A 705 -6.48 5.18 9.74
C ALA A 705 -5.37 5.06 8.67
N MET A 706 -5.23 3.87 8.10
CA MET A 706 -4.22 3.56 7.10
C MET A 706 -4.85 3.29 5.73
N ARG A 707 -4.11 3.54 4.65
CA ARG A 707 -4.54 3.13 3.30
C ARG A 707 -4.61 1.60 3.23
N GLY A 708 -5.62 1.04 2.57
CA GLY A 708 -5.74 -0.42 2.53
C GLY A 708 -4.62 -1.12 1.78
N VAL A 709 -4.01 -0.46 0.79
CA VAL A 709 -2.79 -0.93 0.12
C VAL A 709 -1.58 -1.04 1.02
N ASP A 710 -1.44 -0.13 2.00
CA ASP A 710 -0.33 -0.17 2.94
C ASP A 710 -0.58 -1.30 3.95
N ARG A 711 -1.81 -1.40 4.48
CA ARG A 711 -2.18 -2.51 5.38
C ARG A 711 -1.98 -3.88 4.74
N PHE A 712 -2.45 -4.06 3.51
CA PHE A 712 -2.30 -5.32 2.79
C PHE A 712 -0.82 -5.70 2.64
N ARG A 713 0.01 -4.71 2.28
CA ARG A 713 1.46 -4.93 2.14
C ARG A 713 2.07 -5.33 3.48
N ASP A 714 1.75 -4.61 4.54
CA ASP A 714 2.33 -4.86 5.86
C ASP A 714 1.87 -6.21 6.45
N ASP A 715 0.64 -6.65 6.16
CA ASP A 715 0.11 -7.94 6.65
C ASP A 715 0.61 -9.15 5.82
N PHE A 716 0.79 -9.01 4.49
CA PHE A 716 0.94 -10.19 3.61
C PHE A 716 2.16 -10.18 2.69
N VAL A 717 2.79 -9.03 2.45
CA VAL A 717 3.91 -8.92 1.51
C VAL A 717 5.23 -9.05 2.26
N VAL A 718 6.04 -10.02 1.86
CA VAL A 718 7.38 -10.24 2.43
C VAL A 718 8.41 -9.43 1.65
N LEU A 719 9.20 -8.63 2.39
CA LEU A 719 10.32 -7.87 1.87
C LEU A 719 11.62 -8.41 2.48
N GLU A 720 12.43 -9.11 1.69
CA GLU A 720 13.74 -9.63 2.12
C GLU A 720 14.87 -8.75 1.59
N TRP A 721 16.01 -8.81 2.29
CA TRP A 721 17.25 -8.16 1.85
C TRP A 721 17.93 -9.02 0.79
N VAL A 722 18.44 -8.38 -0.27
CA VAL A 722 18.85 -9.08 -1.49
C VAL A 722 20.33 -8.84 -1.83
N THR A 723 21.09 -8.21 -0.94
CA THR A 723 22.53 -7.92 -1.13
C THR A 723 23.31 -8.06 0.17
N TRP A 724 24.51 -8.66 0.11
CA TRP A 724 25.43 -8.89 1.24
C TRP A 724 26.00 -7.63 1.92
N GLN A 725 25.86 -6.44 1.31
CA GLN A 725 26.38 -5.18 1.88
C GLN A 725 25.81 -4.80 3.25
N PHE A 726 24.67 -5.38 3.64
CA PHE A 726 24.11 -5.21 4.98
C PHE A 726 24.94 -5.94 6.04
N ALA A 727 25.59 -7.07 5.70
CA ALA A 727 26.43 -7.82 6.63
C ALA A 727 27.68 -7.04 7.04
N GLU A 728 28.17 -6.15 6.18
CA GLU A 728 29.38 -5.36 6.46
C GLU A 728 29.08 -3.98 7.05
N SER A 729 28.00 -3.31 6.63
CA SER A 729 27.72 -1.91 7.02
C SER A 729 26.56 -1.73 8.01
N LEU A 730 25.64 -2.71 8.12
CA LEU A 730 24.35 -2.60 8.83
C LEU A 730 23.49 -1.37 8.44
N GLN A 731 23.87 -0.63 7.39
CA GLN A 731 23.25 0.64 7.00
C GLN A 731 22.92 0.70 5.49
N GLU A 732 23.55 -0.14 4.67
CA GLU A 732 23.37 -0.13 3.21
C GLU A 732 22.78 -1.46 2.68
N GLY A 733 21.69 -1.36 1.93
CA GLY A 733 21.05 -2.50 1.25
C GLY A 733 19.71 -2.10 0.62
N ALA A 734 19.19 -2.92 -0.28
CA ALA A 734 17.84 -2.76 -0.83
C ALA A 734 16.97 -3.98 -0.47
N LYS A 735 15.80 -3.73 0.11
CA LYS A 735 14.77 -4.76 0.30
C LYS A 735 14.01 -4.98 -1.01
N ARG A 736 13.73 -6.22 -1.39
CA ARG A 736 12.81 -6.53 -2.48
C ARG A 736 11.70 -7.45 -2.03
N GLU A 737 10.60 -7.39 -2.74
CA GLU A 737 9.49 -8.30 -2.55
C GLU A 737 9.83 -9.68 -3.09
N VAL A 738 9.70 -10.66 -2.22
CA VAL A 738 9.89 -12.08 -2.51
C VAL A 738 8.51 -12.73 -2.63
N PRO A 739 8.30 -13.71 -3.52
CA PRO A 739 7.02 -14.40 -3.63
C PRO A 739 6.82 -15.38 -2.47
N LYS A 740 6.68 -14.83 -1.26
CA LYS A 740 6.32 -15.49 0.00
C LYS A 740 5.13 -14.76 0.63
N ILE A 741 4.39 -15.45 1.50
CA ILE A 741 3.22 -14.89 2.18
C ILE A 741 3.59 -14.63 3.64
N GLY A 742 3.53 -13.37 4.09
CA GLY A 742 3.95 -13.03 5.46
C GLY A 742 3.02 -13.56 6.57
N ASN A 743 1.70 -13.45 6.38
CA ASN A 743 0.70 -13.98 7.31
C ASN A 743 -0.24 -14.95 6.58
N LEU A 744 0.19 -16.20 6.41
CA LEU A 744 -0.54 -17.21 5.64
C LEU A 744 -1.97 -17.43 6.14
N ARG A 745 -2.16 -17.52 7.46
CA ARG A 745 -3.50 -17.67 8.08
C ARG A 745 -4.41 -16.50 7.74
N GLY A 746 -3.94 -15.27 7.97
CA GLY A 746 -4.70 -14.06 7.66
C GLY A 746 -5.00 -13.95 6.17
N TYR A 747 -4.05 -14.38 5.33
CA TYR A 747 -4.20 -14.38 3.88
C TYR A 747 -5.29 -15.35 3.43
N ARG A 748 -5.27 -16.61 3.90
CA ARG A 748 -6.31 -17.61 3.63
C ARG A 748 -7.69 -17.14 4.13
N ALA A 749 -7.77 -16.59 5.33
CA ALA A 749 -9.00 -16.03 5.89
C ALA A 749 -9.56 -14.87 5.05
N MET A 750 -8.67 -14.03 4.50
CA MET A 750 -9.07 -12.98 3.56
C MET A 750 -9.55 -13.57 2.22
N LEU A 751 -8.96 -14.64 1.70
CA LEU A 751 -9.36 -15.25 0.42
C LEU A 751 -10.67 -16.03 0.50
N ALA A 752 -10.90 -16.75 1.59
CA ALA A 752 -11.97 -17.75 1.73
C ALA A 752 -13.40 -17.23 1.38
N PRO A 753 -13.81 -15.99 1.72
CA PRO A 753 -15.13 -15.48 1.35
C PRO A 753 -15.26 -15.09 -0.12
N HIS A 754 -14.15 -14.92 -0.83
CA HIS A 754 -14.11 -14.20 -2.11
C HIS A 754 -13.57 -15.04 -3.26
N ILE A 755 -12.91 -16.18 -3.00
CA ILE A 755 -12.38 -17.07 -4.04
C ILE A 755 -13.04 -18.45 -3.94
N LYS A 756 -13.68 -18.88 -5.03
CA LYS A 756 -14.12 -20.26 -5.24
C LYS A 756 -13.04 -21.01 -6.03
N ARG A 757 -12.25 -21.85 -5.34
CA ARG A 757 -11.15 -22.62 -5.92
C ARG A 757 -11.59 -24.09 -6.11
N ARG A 758 -11.27 -24.66 -7.28
CA ARG A 758 -11.47 -26.10 -7.62
C ARG A 758 -10.22 -26.64 -8.31
N LEU A 759 -9.77 -27.81 -7.89
CA LEU A 759 -8.62 -28.54 -8.45
C LEU A 759 -9.12 -29.75 -9.24
N VAL A 760 -8.41 -30.13 -10.30
CA VAL A 760 -8.76 -31.32 -11.11
C VAL A 760 -8.60 -32.60 -10.30
N ALA A 761 -7.62 -32.64 -9.40
CA ALA A 761 -7.37 -33.77 -8.50
C ALA A 761 -8.40 -33.89 -7.36
N GLU A 762 -9.25 -32.88 -7.15
CA GLU A 762 -10.26 -32.88 -6.10
C GLU A 762 -11.31 -33.99 -6.35
N PRO A 763 -11.78 -34.74 -5.34
CA PRO A 763 -12.65 -35.89 -5.55
C PRO A 763 -13.94 -35.60 -6.32
N GLU A 764 -14.54 -34.43 -6.15
CA GLU A 764 -15.76 -34.01 -6.88
C GLU A 764 -15.50 -33.71 -8.35
N VAL A 765 -14.29 -33.24 -8.69
CA VAL A 765 -13.89 -32.87 -10.06
C VAL A 765 -13.31 -34.08 -10.78
N ALA A 766 -12.51 -34.89 -10.07
CA ALA A 766 -11.85 -36.10 -10.57
C ALA A 766 -12.84 -37.17 -11.09
N LYS A 767 -14.11 -37.12 -10.67
CA LYS A 767 -15.21 -37.93 -11.24
C LYS A 767 -15.44 -37.68 -12.73
N TYR A 768 -15.16 -36.47 -13.20
CA TYR A 768 -15.45 -36.01 -14.56
C TYR A 768 -14.19 -35.74 -15.37
N ILE A 769 -13.12 -35.30 -14.72
CA ILE A 769 -11.84 -34.98 -15.35
C ILE A 769 -10.75 -35.80 -14.68
N GLN A 770 -10.21 -36.78 -15.39
CA GLN A 770 -9.04 -37.53 -14.94
C GLN A 770 -7.84 -37.12 -15.77
N ILE A 771 -6.84 -36.56 -15.10
CA ILE A 771 -5.57 -36.18 -15.71
C ILE A 771 -4.49 -36.67 -14.75
N GLU A 772 -3.67 -37.61 -15.21
CA GLU A 772 -2.50 -38.07 -14.47
C GLU A 772 -1.53 -36.90 -14.26
N PRO A 773 -0.96 -36.74 -13.06
CA PRO A 773 0.00 -35.69 -12.79
C PRO A 773 1.27 -35.88 -13.66
N PRO A 774 1.87 -34.79 -14.18
CA PRO A 774 3.11 -34.90 -14.94
C PRO A 774 4.28 -35.30 -14.04
N GLU A 775 5.24 -36.02 -14.62
CA GLU A 775 6.57 -36.26 -14.04
C GLU A 775 7.50 -35.10 -14.43
N PHE A 776 8.25 -34.59 -13.46
CA PHE A 776 9.22 -33.52 -13.66
C PHE A 776 10.64 -34.06 -13.53
N GLU A 777 11.51 -33.68 -14.47
CA GLU A 777 12.92 -34.03 -14.49
C GLU A 777 13.74 -32.77 -14.80
N VAL A 778 14.84 -32.58 -14.09
CA VAL A 778 15.79 -31.49 -14.34
C VAL A 778 17.08 -32.11 -14.85
N GLU A 779 17.44 -31.75 -16.07
CA GLU A 779 18.69 -32.16 -16.72
C GLU A 779 19.70 -31.02 -16.57
N THR A 780 20.62 -31.17 -15.62
CA THR A 780 21.75 -30.25 -15.43
C THR A 780 22.83 -30.58 -16.45
N VAL A 781 23.19 -29.61 -17.29
CA VAL A 781 24.14 -29.76 -18.39
C VAL A 781 25.42 -29.01 -18.05
N ASP A 782 26.57 -29.67 -18.16
CA ASP A 782 27.87 -29.04 -17.94
C ASP A 782 28.15 -27.95 -18.99
N TRP A 783 28.92 -26.94 -18.60
CA TRP A 783 29.30 -25.86 -19.49
C TRP A 783 30.39 -26.28 -20.48
N ASP A 784 30.29 -25.78 -21.72
CA ASP A 784 31.45 -25.65 -22.58
C ASP A 784 32.32 -24.48 -22.12
N SER A 785 33.65 -24.65 -22.12
CA SER A 785 34.59 -23.62 -21.63
C SER A 785 34.40 -22.25 -22.32
N GLY A 786 34.31 -22.23 -23.65
CA GLY A 786 34.07 -21.01 -24.41
C GLY A 786 32.69 -20.39 -24.14
N HIS A 787 31.66 -21.21 -23.94
CA HIS A 787 30.31 -20.74 -23.62
C HIS A 787 30.24 -20.13 -22.21
N LEU A 788 30.86 -20.79 -21.22
CA LEU A 788 30.96 -20.30 -19.85
C LEU A 788 31.62 -18.93 -19.78
N ALA A 789 32.74 -18.76 -20.49
CA ALA A 789 33.47 -17.50 -20.49
C ALA A 789 32.65 -16.34 -21.07
N THR A 790 31.94 -16.56 -22.19
CA THR A 790 31.01 -15.57 -22.75
C THR A 790 29.89 -15.22 -21.77
N TYR A 791 29.33 -16.21 -21.08
CA TYR A 791 28.29 -15.98 -20.08
C TYR A 791 28.80 -15.17 -18.88
N LEU A 792 29.95 -15.53 -18.31
CA LEU A 792 30.55 -14.83 -17.18
C LEU A 792 30.90 -13.38 -17.53
N ARG A 793 31.39 -13.12 -18.76
CA ARG A 793 31.67 -11.76 -19.25
C ARG A 793 30.40 -10.90 -19.26
N ALA A 794 29.31 -11.41 -19.84
CA ALA A 794 28.02 -10.71 -19.87
C ALA A 794 27.43 -10.49 -18.47
N ALA A 795 27.56 -11.48 -17.58
CA ALA A 795 27.08 -11.40 -16.20
C ALA A 795 27.87 -10.37 -15.36
N ASP A 796 29.20 -10.33 -15.50
CA ASP A 796 30.07 -9.39 -14.78
C ASP A 796 29.83 -7.96 -15.26
N GLU A 797 29.76 -7.74 -16.56
CA GLU A 797 29.43 -6.42 -17.12
C GLU A 797 28.08 -5.90 -16.64
N PHE A 798 27.10 -6.79 -16.45
CA PHE A 798 25.83 -6.44 -15.82
C PHE A 798 26.00 -6.09 -14.35
N ALA A 799 26.69 -6.93 -13.57
CA ALA A 799 26.86 -6.76 -12.13
C ALA A 799 27.64 -5.46 -11.80
N ASP A 800 28.75 -5.21 -12.48
CA ASP A 800 29.59 -4.02 -12.25
C ASP A 800 28.87 -2.73 -12.63
N TRP A 801 28.14 -2.75 -13.74
CA TRP A 801 27.27 -1.63 -14.10
C TRP A 801 26.14 -1.42 -13.08
N TYR A 802 25.49 -2.50 -12.63
CA TYR A 802 24.40 -2.39 -11.67
C TYR A 802 24.89 -1.81 -10.34
N ARG A 803 26.06 -2.27 -9.85
CA ARG A 803 26.69 -1.73 -8.64
C ARG A 803 27.04 -0.25 -8.78
N SER A 804 27.64 0.17 -9.90
CA SER A 804 28.06 1.56 -10.14
C SER A 804 26.90 2.52 -10.44
N SER A 805 25.80 2.03 -11.01
CA SER A 805 24.69 2.88 -11.48
C SER A 805 23.48 2.91 -10.55
N ARG A 806 23.42 2.07 -9.50
CA ARG A 806 22.20 1.88 -8.67
C ARG A 806 21.65 3.17 -8.04
N ASP A 807 22.51 4.12 -7.71
CA ASP A 807 22.13 5.38 -7.04
C ASP A 807 21.75 6.48 -8.05
N ASP A 808 22.08 6.29 -9.33
CA ASP A 808 21.65 7.16 -10.42
C ASP A 808 20.32 6.68 -11.02
N ARG A 809 19.23 7.34 -10.62
CA ARG A 809 17.87 7.07 -11.11
C ARG A 809 17.69 7.20 -12.63
N LYS A 810 18.54 7.95 -13.34
CA LYS A 810 18.46 8.07 -14.81
C LYS A 810 19.21 6.93 -15.50
N ALA A 811 20.39 6.57 -15.00
CA ALA A 811 21.18 5.45 -15.53
C ALA A 811 20.55 4.09 -15.21
N CYS A 812 20.08 3.89 -13.98
CA CYS A 812 19.42 2.66 -13.51
C CYS A 812 17.90 2.72 -13.69
N ASN A 813 17.46 3.03 -14.91
CA ASN A 813 16.06 2.92 -15.27
C ASN A 813 15.68 1.45 -15.57
N LEU A 814 14.40 1.11 -15.43
CA LEU A 814 13.90 -0.27 -15.61
C LEU A 814 14.22 -0.84 -17.01
N ILE A 815 14.25 0.00 -18.05
CA ILE A 815 14.52 -0.43 -19.42
C ILE A 815 15.97 -0.90 -19.55
N THR A 816 16.93 -0.18 -18.97
CA THR A 816 18.35 -0.56 -18.98
C THR A 816 18.59 -1.85 -18.20
N ILE A 817 17.94 -2.03 -17.05
CA ILE A 817 18.03 -3.26 -16.26
C ILE A 817 17.49 -4.46 -17.06
N LEU A 818 16.30 -4.32 -17.67
CA LEU A 818 15.69 -5.39 -18.47
C LEU A 818 16.53 -5.74 -19.71
N ALA A 819 17.12 -4.74 -20.37
CA ALA A 819 17.98 -4.96 -21.53
C ALA A 819 19.21 -5.80 -21.17
N ARG A 820 19.83 -5.55 -20.01
CA ARG A 820 21.02 -6.29 -19.57
C ARG A 820 20.71 -7.66 -18.98
N ILE A 821 19.61 -7.84 -18.24
CA ILE A 821 19.12 -9.19 -17.87
C ILE A 821 18.86 -10.02 -19.12
N ARG A 822 18.30 -9.40 -20.16
CA ARG A 822 18.11 -10.05 -21.46
C ARG A 822 19.44 -10.46 -22.10
N ALA A 823 20.50 -9.66 -21.98
CA ALA A 823 21.83 -10.03 -22.46
C ALA A 823 22.38 -11.27 -21.73
N VAL A 824 22.30 -11.32 -20.39
CA VAL A 824 22.70 -12.50 -19.60
C VAL A 824 21.89 -13.74 -20.00
N HIS A 825 20.57 -13.59 -20.13
CA HIS A 825 19.68 -14.66 -20.61
C HIS A 825 20.05 -15.13 -22.02
N PHE A 826 20.48 -14.21 -22.89
CA PHE A 826 20.89 -14.52 -24.25
C PHE A 826 22.24 -15.23 -24.29
N ALA A 827 23.21 -14.82 -23.48
CA ALA A 827 24.52 -15.46 -23.38
C ALA A 827 24.39 -16.93 -22.93
N ALA A 828 23.46 -17.24 -22.02
CA ALA A 828 23.19 -18.62 -21.61
C ALA A 828 22.54 -19.48 -22.71
N ASN A 829 21.69 -18.89 -23.56
CA ASN A 829 20.75 -19.65 -24.39
C ASN A 829 20.99 -19.55 -25.92
N PHE A 830 21.51 -18.44 -26.44
CA PHE A 830 21.73 -18.30 -27.89
C PHE A 830 22.92 -17.41 -28.25
N PRO A 831 24.14 -17.69 -27.72
CA PRO A 831 25.31 -16.85 -27.96
C PRO A 831 25.76 -16.83 -29.43
N GLN A 832 25.35 -17.80 -30.27
CA GLN A 832 25.76 -17.88 -31.68
C GLN A 832 25.28 -16.74 -32.57
N TYR A 833 24.26 -16.00 -32.14
CA TYR A 833 23.73 -14.87 -32.92
C TYR A 833 24.48 -13.57 -32.65
N GLY A 834 25.11 -13.43 -31.47
CA GLY A 834 25.75 -12.19 -31.03
C GLY A 834 24.74 -11.07 -30.73
N MET A 835 24.96 -10.30 -29.67
CA MET A 835 24.18 -9.09 -29.39
C MET A 835 25.03 -8.08 -28.61
N ASP A 836 24.58 -6.82 -28.51
CA ASP A 836 25.28 -5.84 -27.68
C ASP A 836 25.44 -6.35 -26.23
N GLY A 837 26.68 -6.53 -25.79
CA GLY A 837 27.05 -7.10 -24.49
C GLY A 837 27.19 -8.63 -24.45
N VAL A 838 27.13 -9.33 -25.59
CA VAL A 838 27.34 -10.78 -25.70
C VAL A 838 28.14 -11.10 -26.96
N ASP A 839 29.36 -11.61 -26.77
CA ASP A 839 30.21 -12.04 -27.88
C ASP A 839 29.65 -13.25 -28.62
N GLN A 840 29.86 -13.28 -29.94
CA GLN A 840 29.41 -14.37 -30.78
C GLN A 840 30.37 -15.57 -30.68
N ILE A 841 29.84 -16.75 -30.36
CA ILE A 841 30.61 -18.00 -30.38
C ILE A 841 30.23 -18.88 -31.58
N GLY A 842 31.17 -19.70 -32.04
CA GLY A 842 30.94 -20.70 -33.08
C GLY A 842 30.45 -22.05 -32.52
N GLY A 843 29.71 -22.82 -33.33
CA GLY A 843 29.27 -24.17 -32.98
C GLY A 843 28.05 -24.23 -32.05
N LEU A 844 27.62 -25.45 -31.71
CA LEU A 844 26.51 -25.72 -30.79
C LEU A 844 27.00 -25.68 -29.34
N THR A 845 26.21 -25.09 -28.43
CA THR A 845 26.49 -25.16 -26.99
C THR A 845 26.17 -26.54 -26.43
N SER A 846 26.74 -26.87 -25.27
CA SER A 846 26.45 -28.10 -24.52
C SER A 846 24.95 -28.25 -24.27
N LYS A 847 24.27 -27.17 -23.86
CA LYS A 847 22.81 -27.13 -23.68
C LYS A 847 22.03 -27.47 -24.95
N GLN A 848 22.43 -26.93 -26.11
CA GLN A 848 21.79 -27.25 -27.39
C GLN A 848 22.03 -28.70 -27.81
N ARG A 849 23.25 -29.22 -27.59
CA ARG A 849 23.59 -30.62 -27.85
C ARG A 849 22.78 -31.58 -26.97
N ALA A 850 22.59 -31.25 -25.69
CA ALA A 850 21.76 -32.03 -24.77
C ALA A 850 20.30 -32.13 -25.27
N VAL A 851 19.69 -31.00 -25.65
CA VAL A 851 18.32 -31.00 -26.20
C VAL A 851 18.21 -31.80 -27.49
N ILE A 852 19.19 -31.68 -28.39
CA ILE A 852 19.23 -32.48 -29.63
C ILE A 852 19.36 -33.97 -29.32
N SER A 853 20.24 -34.35 -28.39
CA SER A 853 20.38 -35.74 -27.95
C SER A 853 19.07 -36.29 -27.40
N ARG A 854 18.42 -35.54 -26.51
CA ARG A 854 17.16 -35.95 -25.89
C ARG A 854 16.03 -36.08 -26.91
N MET A 855 15.95 -35.17 -27.88
CA MET A 855 14.98 -35.26 -28.98
C MET A 855 15.22 -36.48 -29.89
N ARG A 856 16.47 -36.89 -30.09
CA ARG A 856 16.82 -38.12 -30.85
C ARG A 856 16.41 -39.37 -30.10
N GLU A 857 16.60 -39.41 -28.78
CA GLU A 857 16.12 -40.52 -27.93
C GLU A 857 14.59 -40.63 -27.98
N ILE A 858 13.88 -39.50 -27.85
CA ILE A 858 12.41 -39.47 -27.96
C ILE A 858 11.95 -39.94 -29.34
N ALA A 859 12.65 -39.56 -30.41
CA ALA A 859 12.38 -40.06 -31.76
C ALA A 859 12.56 -41.58 -31.85
N ALA A 860 13.61 -42.13 -31.22
CA ALA A 860 13.88 -43.57 -31.18
C ALA A 860 12.83 -44.33 -30.36
N GLU A 861 12.25 -43.72 -29.33
CA GLU A 861 11.10 -44.24 -28.58
C GLU A 861 9.79 -44.22 -29.40
N GLY A 862 9.77 -43.56 -30.56
CA GLY A 862 8.55 -43.38 -31.37
C GLY A 862 7.53 -42.42 -30.73
N LYS A 863 7.99 -41.57 -29.81
CA LYS A 863 7.16 -40.61 -29.07
C LYS A 863 7.27 -39.20 -29.63
N GLN A 864 6.37 -38.32 -29.22
CA GLN A 864 6.36 -36.92 -29.68
C GLN A 864 6.69 -35.95 -28.54
N ALA A 865 7.29 -34.82 -28.87
CA ALA A 865 7.70 -33.79 -27.91
C ALA A 865 7.36 -32.37 -28.35
N ILE A 866 7.15 -31.49 -27.37
CA ILE A 866 7.09 -30.04 -27.60
C ILE A 866 8.31 -29.40 -26.93
N VAL A 867 9.12 -28.68 -27.70
CA VAL A 867 10.26 -27.92 -27.16
C VAL A 867 9.86 -26.45 -27.07
N PHE A 868 9.98 -25.87 -25.88
CA PHE A 868 9.73 -24.45 -25.65
C PHE A 868 11.03 -23.69 -25.45
N ALA A 869 11.23 -22.63 -26.25
CA ALA A 869 12.27 -21.64 -26.05
C ALA A 869 11.72 -20.21 -26.16
N GLU A 870 12.42 -19.22 -25.64
CA GLU A 870 12.02 -17.80 -25.76
C GLU A 870 12.41 -17.20 -27.11
N ASN A 871 13.58 -17.57 -27.65
CA ASN A 871 14.10 -17.02 -28.89
C ASN A 871 13.67 -17.84 -30.13
N PRO A 872 13.05 -17.23 -31.16
CA PRO A 872 12.80 -17.88 -32.44
C PRO A 872 14.03 -18.51 -33.10
N GLY A 873 15.17 -17.80 -33.09
CA GLY A 873 16.39 -18.22 -33.78
C GLY A 873 17.00 -19.51 -33.23
N VAL A 874 16.90 -19.76 -31.91
CA VAL A 874 17.35 -21.04 -31.34
C VAL A 874 16.44 -22.19 -31.77
N LEU A 875 15.13 -21.97 -31.93
CA LEU A 875 14.22 -23.00 -32.44
C LEU A 875 14.53 -23.36 -33.89
N ASP A 876 14.87 -22.37 -34.73
CA ASP A 876 15.29 -22.61 -36.12
C ASP A 876 16.65 -23.29 -36.21
N LEU A 877 17.56 -23.00 -35.27
CA LEU A 877 18.83 -23.72 -35.15
C LEU A 877 18.59 -25.19 -34.75
N LEU A 878 17.79 -25.43 -33.70
CA LEU A 878 17.43 -26.78 -33.27
C LEU A 878 16.70 -27.55 -34.38
N ALA A 879 15.81 -26.91 -35.14
CA ALA A 879 15.10 -27.53 -36.25
C ALA A 879 16.06 -28.07 -37.32
N ARG A 880 17.04 -27.23 -37.73
CA ARG A 880 18.04 -27.58 -38.74
C ARG A 880 18.95 -28.72 -38.28
N GLU A 881 19.40 -28.68 -37.04
CA GLU A 881 20.25 -29.73 -36.48
C GLU A 881 19.49 -31.04 -36.26
N LEU A 882 18.22 -30.99 -35.86
CA LEU A 882 17.41 -32.21 -35.76
C LEU A 882 17.19 -32.84 -37.15
N GLU A 883 16.96 -32.02 -38.17
CA GLU A 883 16.79 -32.50 -39.55
C GLU A 883 18.07 -33.12 -40.11
N SER A 884 19.25 -32.57 -39.80
CA SER A 884 20.55 -33.17 -40.18
C SER A 884 20.78 -34.54 -39.52
N HIS A 885 20.15 -34.80 -38.37
CA HIS A 885 20.16 -36.08 -37.66
C HIS A 885 18.95 -36.97 -37.99
N GLY A 886 18.13 -36.62 -38.99
CA GLY A 886 16.99 -37.42 -39.43
C GLY A 886 15.74 -37.33 -38.55
N VAL A 887 15.69 -36.39 -37.60
CA VAL A 887 14.53 -36.16 -36.72
C VAL A 887 13.66 -35.04 -37.29
N GLN A 888 12.45 -35.40 -37.72
CA GLN A 888 11.51 -34.43 -38.27
C GLN A 888 10.94 -33.52 -37.17
N SER A 889 11.04 -32.21 -37.35
CA SER A 889 10.48 -31.23 -36.42
C SER A 889 9.76 -30.08 -37.15
N VAL A 890 8.91 -29.35 -36.42
CA VAL A 890 8.09 -28.25 -36.93
C VAL A 890 8.35 -26.98 -36.12
N PRO A 891 8.96 -25.93 -36.69
CA PRO A 891 9.11 -24.65 -36.01
C PRO A 891 7.76 -23.91 -35.89
N PHE A 892 7.51 -23.31 -34.73
CA PHE A 892 6.25 -22.69 -34.34
C PHE A 892 6.47 -21.38 -33.56
N HIS A 893 6.76 -20.30 -34.25
CA HIS A 893 7.02 -18.99 -33.66
C HIS A 893 6.34 -17.83 -34.40
N GLY A 894 6.50 -16.62 -33.89
CA GLY A 894 5.79 -15.42 -34.35
C GLY A 894 6.26 -14.88 -35.70
N GLU A 895 7.46 -15.24 -36.14
CA GLU A 895 8.01 -14.82 -37.44
C GLU A 895 7.43 -15.64 -38.60
N ILE A 896 6.79 -16.78 -38.30
CA ILE A 896 6.05 -17.58 -39.28
C ILE A 896 4.59 -17.09 -39.32
N PRO A 897 4.03 -16.76 -40.51
CA PRO A 897 2.64 -16.34 -40.64
C PRO A 897 1.64 -17.32 -40.02
N ILE A 898 0.60 -16.79 -39.34
CA ILE A 898 -0.34 -17.60 -38.55
C ILE A 898 -0.99 -18.75 -39.33
N LYS A 899 -1.36 -18.51 -40.59
CA LYS A 899 -1.98 -19.53 -41.45
C LYS A 899 -1.02 -20.69 -41.74
N ARG A 900 0.25 -20.38 -42.00
CA ARG A 900 1.28 -21.38 -42.33
C ARG A 900 1.63 -22.21 -41.10
N ARG A 901 1.94 -21.58 -39.96
CA ARG A 901 2.29 -22.30 -38.72
C ARG A 901 1.17 -23.23 -38.24
N VAL A 902 -0.11 -22.82 -38.37
CA VAL A 902 -1.25 -23.68 -37.99
C VAL A 902 -1.36 -24.87 -38.94
N SER A 903 -1.28 -24.64 -40.27
CA SER A 903 -1.29 -25.71 -41.27
C SER A 903 -0.14 -26.71 -41.06
N ASP A 904 1.09 -26.23 -40.81
CA ASP A 904 2.26 -27.10 -40.65
C ASP A 904 2.16 -27.93 -39.36
N LYS A 905 1.72 -27.32 -38.26
CA LYS A 905 1.42 -28.04 -37.01
C LYS A 905 0.36 -29.13 -37.21
N ASP A 906 -0.74 -28.81 -37.89
CA ASP A 906 -1.84 -29.74 -38.11
C ASP A 906 -1.37 -30.92 -38.98
N LYS A 907 -0.72 -30.63 -40.12
CA LYS A 907 -0.34 -31.66 -41.11
C LYS A 907 0.86 -32.51 -40.70
N ARG A 908 1.89 -31.90 -40.09
CA ARG A 908 3.18 -32.57 -39.85
C ARG A 908 3.31 -33.11 -38.43
N PHE A 909 2.75 -32.42 -37.43
CA PHE A 909 2.88 -32.83 -36.03
C PHE A 909 1.65 -33.57 -35.51
N LEU A 910 0.44 -33.04 -35.70
CA LEU A 910 -0.79 -33.70 -35.21
C LEU A 910 -1.16 -34.94 -36.01
N THR A 911 -1.09 -34.86 -37.34
CA THR A 911 -1.46 -35.98 -38.25
C THR A 911 -0.25 -36.58 -38.98
N GLY A 912 0.95 -36.03 -38.78
CA GLY A 912 2.16 -36.45 -39.49
C GLY A 912 3.14 -37.21 -38.60
N LEU A 913 4.36 -37.39 -39.11
CA LEU A 913 5.43 -38.17 -38.47
C LEU A 913 6.47 -37.30 -37.75
N ALA A 914 6.22 -35.99 -37.59
CA ALA A 914 7.17 -35.12 -36.91
C ALA A 914 7.24 -35.48 -35.41
N THR A 915 8.46 -35.75 -34.94
CA THR A 915 8.76 -36.01 -33.53
C THR A 915 8.58 -34.74 -32.69
N GLY A 916 8.99 -33.58 -33.21
CA GLY A 916 9.08 -32.34 -32.42
C GLY A 916 8.23 -31.18 -32.93
N LEU A 917 7.53 -30.49 -32.02
CA LEU A 917 7.00 -29.15 -32.23
C LEU A 917 7.88 -28.14 -31.48
N LEU A 918 8.61 -27.28 -32.19
CA LEU A 918 9.56 -26.33 -31.61
C LEU A 918 8.88 -24.96 -31.50
N ALA A 919 8.36 -24.62 -30.32
CA ALA A 919 7.47 -23.49 -30.14
C ALA A 919 8.08 -22.39 -29.27
N THR A 920 7.82 -21.13 -29.62
CA THR A 920 8.05 -20.05 -28.65
C THR A 920 7.01 -20.13 -27.54
N LYS A 921 7.42 -19.86 -26.29
CA LYS A 921 6.48 -19.77 -25.14
C LYS A 921 5.29 -18.86 -25.45
N ALA A 922 5.51 -17.74 -26.15
CA ALA A 922 4.45 -16.81 -26.55
C ALA A 922 3.49 -17.39 -27.61
N SER A 923 4.01 -18.04 -28.65
CA SER A 923 3.18 -18.63 -29.70
C SER A 923 2.41 -19.86 -29.20
N GLY A 924 2.98 -20.61 -28.25
CA GLY A 924 2.33 -21.73 -27.56
C GLY A 924 1.11 -21.33 -26.71
N ARG A 925 0.95 -20.04 -26.34
CA ARG A 925 -0.20 -19.56 -25.56
C ARG A 925 -1.53 -19.56 -26.32
N ALA A 926 -1.51 -19.71 -27.64
CA ALA A 926 -2.68 -19.49 -28.50
C ALA A 926 -3.77 -20.58 -28.44
N GLY A 927 -3.90 -21.33 -27.34
CA GLY A 927 -5.09 -22.16 -27.11
C GLY A 927 -5.00 -23.61 -27.61
N TYR A 928 -3.99 -23.98 -28.38
CA TYR A 928 -3.98 -25.24 -29.12
C TYR A 928 -4.09 -26.49 -28.23
N ASN A 929 -4.77 -27.52 -28.76
CA ASN A 929 -4.91 -28.82 -28.14
C ASN A 929 -3.88 -29.79 -28.73
N LEU A 930 -2.93 -30.26 -27.91
CA LEU A 930 -1.79 -31.09 -28.34
C LEU A 930 -1.63 -32.35 -27.45
N PRO A 931 -2.68 -33.19 -27.29
CA PRO A 931 -2.64 -34.34 -26.39
C PRO A 931 -1.64 -35.42 -26.81
N ASN A 932 -1.21 -35.42 -28.08
CA ASN A 932 -0.30 -36.42 -28.65
C ASN A 932 1.16 -36.28 -28.15
N ALA A 933 1.53 -35.15 -27.54
CA ALA A 933 2.91 -34.89 -27.16
C ALA A 933 3.25 -35.60 -25.84
N ASP A 934 4.07 -36.66 -25.87
CA ASP A 934 4.48 -37.42 -24.69
C ASP A 934 5.42 -36.66 -23.75
N TYR A 935 6.23 -35.76 -24.32
CA TYR A 935 7.23 -34.97 -23.62
C TYR A 935 7.04 -33.47 -23.82
N ILE A 936 7.39 -32.68 -22.80
CA ILE A 936 7.60 -31.24 -22.91
C ILE A 936 9.01 -30.92 -22.45
N LEU A 937 9.79 -30.28 -23.31
CA LEU A 937 11.16 -29.86 -23.02
C LEU A 937 11.18 -28.34 -22.92
N PHE A 938 11.54 -27.81 -21.76
CA PHE A 938 11.80 -26.39 -21.57
C PHE A 938 13.29 -26.13 -21.78
N TYR A 939 13.63 -25.56 -22.93
CA TYR A 939 14.99 -25.17 -23.27
C TYR A 939 15.51 -24.06 -22.35
N ASP A 940 14.67 -23.08 -22.07
CA ASP A 940 14.94 -22.00 -21.12
C ASP A 940 13.79 -21.88 -20.11
N ARG A 941 14.06 -21.38 -18.90
CA ARG A 941 13.04 -21.20 -17.85
C ARG A 941 12.25 -19.92 -18.04
N SER A 942 11.02 -19.89 -17.54
CA SER A 942 10.20 -18.68 -17.54
C SER A 942 10.35 -17.92 -16.23
N TRP A 943 10.17 -16.61 -16.26
CA TRP A 943 10.06 -15.80 -15.03
C TRP A 943 8.75 -16.04 -14.26
N THR A 944 7.81 -16.82 -14.80
CA THR A 944 6.47 -16.99 -14.23
C THR A 944 5.98 -18.42 -14.38
N TRP A 945 5.71 -19.08 -13.25
CA TRP A 945 5.13 -20.42 -13.17
C TRP A 945 3.93 -20.61 -14.10
N ARG A 946 3.03 -19.62 -14.15
CA ARG A 946 1.85 -19.65 -15.01
C ARG A 946 2.19 -19.94 -16.47
N ILE A 947 3.27 -19.39 -17.02
CA ILE A 947 3.58 -19.55 -18.45
C ILE A 947 3.95 -21.01 -18.73
N GLU A 948 4.78 -21.61 -17.87
CA GLU A 948 5.17 -23.01 -17.95
C GLU A 948 3.94 -23.91 -17.74
N TYR A 949 3.13 -23.62 -16.72
CA TYR A 949 1.89 -24.33 -16.44
C TYR A 949 0.88 -24.28 -17.60
N GLN A 950 0.73 -23.14 -18.26
CA GLN A 950 -0.13 -22.98 -19.45
C GLN A 950 0.40 -23.73 -20.67
N ALA A 951 1.72 -23.88 -20.77
CA ALA A 951 2.38 -24.66 -21.82
C ALA A 951 2.16 -26.16 -21.57
N MET A 952 2.31 -26.63 -20.32
CA MET A 952 2.00 -28.00 -19.91
C MET A 952 0.54 -28.38 -20.20
N ARG A 953 -0.40 -27.47 -19.90
CA ARG A 953 -1.83 -27.64 -20.17
C ARG A 953 -2.21 -27.74 -21.67
N ARG A 954 -1.25 -27.57 -22.59
CA ARG A 954 -1.47 -27.89 -24.02
C ARG A 954 -1.46 -29.40 -24.27
N ALA A 955 -0.64 -30.14 -23.52
CA ALA A 955 -0.54 -31.60 -23.58
C ALA A 955 -1.34 -32.30 -22.46
N LEU A 956 -1.40 -31.73 -21.25
CA LEU A 956 -2.18 -32.25 -20.11
C LEU A 956 -3.69 -32.07 -20.35
N ARG A 957 -4.30 -33.05 -21.02
CA ARG A 957 -5.71 -33.11 -21.37
C ARG A 957 -6.34 -34.42 -20.93
N TRP A 958 -7.63 -34.38 -20.66
CA TRP A 958 -8.41 -35.52 -20.15
C TRP A 958 -8.42 -36.74 -21.09
N ASN A 959 -8.17 -36.55 -22.39
CA ASN A 959 -8.16 -37.61 -23.39
C ASN A 959 -6.76 -38.15 -23.70
N ARG A 960 -5.73 -37.71 -22.98
CA ARG A 960 -4.36 -38.22 -23.08
C ARG A 960 -4.28 -39.62 -22.45
N LYS A 961 -3.39 -40.48 -22.96
CA LYS A 961 -3.00 -41.74 -22.32
C LYS A 961 -1.56 -41.65 -21.81
N GLY A 962 -1.33 -42.09 -20.58
CA GLY A 962 -0.01 -42.17 -19.94
C GLY A 962 0.51 -40.84 -19.39
N THR A 963 1.54 -40.96 -18.55
CA THR A 963 2.17 -39.83 -17.85
C THR A 963 2.84 -38.86 -18.82
N LEU A 964 2.65 -37.56 -18.61
CA LEU A 964 3.42 -36.52 -19.32
C LEU A 964 4.75 -36.30 -18.62
N LYS A 965 5.85 -36.36 -19.38
CA LYS A 965 7.18 -36.05 -18.87
C LYS A 965 7.58 -34.63 -19.22
N VAL A 966 7.99 -33.87 -18.22
CA VAL A 966 8.41 -32.46 -18.36
C VAL A 966 9.87 -32.34 -17.97
N LEU A 967 10.70 -31.96 -18.93
CA LEU A 967 12.15 -31.84 -18.77
C LEU A 967 12.57 -30.37 -18.78
N TYR A 968 13.42 -29.97 -17.84
CA TYR A 968 14.05 -28.66 -17.80
C TYR A 968 15.56 -28.80 -18.02
N PHE A 969 16.13 -28.00 -18.91
CA PHE A 969 17.57 -27.97 -19.13
C PHE A 969 18.19 -26.79 -18.38
N HIS A 970 19.07 -27.07 -17.42
CA HIS A 970 19.74 -26.04 -16.63
C HIS A 970 21.25 -26.07 -16.88
N LEU A 971 21.85 -24.89 -16.96
CA LEU A 971 23.29 -24.74 -16.82
C LEU A 971 23.61 -24.39 -15.34
N PRO A 972 24.57 -25.06 -14.70
CA PRO A 972 24.86 -24.85 -13.29
C PRO A 972 25.36 -23.43 -13.03
N GLY A 973 24.90 -22.79 -11.95
CA GLY A 973 25.27 -21.41 -11.61
C GLY A 973 24.76 -20.34 -12.57
N SER A 974 23.83 -20.69 -13.47
CA SER A 974 23.32 -19.79 -14.49
C SER A 974 22.03 -19.09 -14.09
N ILE A 975 21.55 -18.21 -14.98
CA ILE A 975 20.23 -17.57 -14.86
C ILE A 975 19.08 -18.59 -14.86
N ASP A 976 19.29 -19.82 -15.37
CA ASP A 976 18.26 -20.88 -15.36
C ASP A 976 17.90 -21.29 -13.93
N GLU A 977 18.90 -21.48 -13.05
CA GLU A 977 18.68 -21.83 -11.62
C GLU A 977 18.01 -20.68 -10.86
N TYR A 978 18.40 -19.44 -11.16
CA TYR A 978 17.74 -18.27 -10.57
C TYR A 978 16.26 -18.17 -11.00
N GLN A 979 15.97 -18.44 -12.27
CA GLN A 979 14.60 -18.51 -12.78
C GLN A 979 13.83 -19.68 -12.17
N ASP A 980 14.47 -20.83 -11.94
CA ASP A 980 13.88 -21.98 -11.27
C ASP A 980 13.47 -21.65 -9.84
N GLN A 981 14.40 -21.12 -9.02
CA GLN A 981 14.11 -20.64 -7.66
C GLN A 981 12.92 -19.66 -7.68
N MET A 982 12.94 -18.68 -8.60
CA MET A 982 11.85 -17.72 -8.74
C MET A 982 10.50 -18.39 -9.06
N VAL A 983 10.47 -19.33 -10.00
CA VAL A 983 9.26 -20.07 -10.35
C VAL A 983 8.78 -20.95 -9.21
N ALA A 984 9.70 -21.61 -8.50
CA ALA A 984 9.42 -22.49 -7.37
C ALA A 984 8.74 -21.73 -6.24
N HIS A 985 9.31 -20.60 -5.76
CA HIS A 985 8.66 -19.80 -4.71
C HIS A 985 7.30 -19.22 -5.16
N LYS A 986 7.16 -18.81 -6.44
CA LYS A 986 5.86 -18.34 -6.96
C LYS A 986 4.81 -19.44 -6.94
N ARG A 987 5.19 -20.68 -7.31
CA ARG A 987 4.33 -21.85 -7.25
C ARG A 987 3.94 -22.17 -5.81
N ASP A 988 4.93 -22.24 -4.92
CA ASP A 988 4.78 -22.55 -3.50
C ASP A 988 3.83 -21.56 -2.81
N ALA A 989 4.07 -20.25 -2.93
CA ALA A 989 3.17 -19.24 -2.37
C ALA A 989 1.75 -19.30 -2.95
N THR A 990 1.60 -19.64 -4.22
CA THR A 990 0.27 -19.80 -4.85
C THR A 990 -0.47 -21.00 -4.25
N GLN A 991 0.20 -22.14 -4.14
CA GLN A 991 -0.36 -23.38 -3.59
C GLN A 991 -0.65 -23.23 -2.10
N ALA A 992 0.28 -22.66 -1.34
CA ALA A 992 0.09 -22.39 0.08
C ALA A 992 -1.10 -21.47 0.34
N GLY A 993 -1.25 -20.39 -0.45
CA GLY A 993 -2.34 -19.44 -0.26
C GLY A 993 -3.72 -19.94 -0.72
N LEU A 994 -3.81 -20.61 -1.88
CA LEU A 994 -5.09 -20.97 -2.52
C LEU A 994 -5.50 -22.42 -2.33
N ASP A 995 -4.53 -23.33 -2.40
CA ASP A 995 -4.75 -24.77 -2.41
C ASP A 995 -4.50 -25.39 -1.03
N TRP A 996 -4.19 -24.53 -0.04
CA TRP A 996 -3.91 -24.87 1.36
C TRP A 996 -2.71 -25.80 1.56
N ALA A 997 -1.84 -25.93 0.56
CA ALA A 997 -0.61 -26.71 0.68
C ALA A 997 0.27 -26.18 1.81
N THR A 998 1.03 -27.08 2.44
CA THR A 998 2.09 -26.68 3.36
C THR A 998 3.20 -26.02 2.53
N PRO A 999 3.61 -24.77 2.83
CA PRO A 999 4.67 -24.12 2.10
C PRO A 999 6.00 -24.84 2.36
N GLU A 1000 6.73 -25.15 1.29
CA GLU A 1000 8.02 -25.85 1.37
C GLU A 1000 9.20 -24.88 1.42
N LEU A 1001 9.04 -23.68 0.84
CA LEU A 1001 10.14 -22.73 0.60
C LEU A 1001 10.03 -21.46 1.45
N GLU A 1002 9.20 -21.48 2.51
CA GLU A 1002 8.98 -20.32 3.38
C GLU A 1002 10.25 -19.94 4.14
N ASP A 1003 10.96 -20.94 4.69
CA ASP A 1003 12.19 -20.76 5.46
C ASP A 1003 13.45 -20.66 4.59
N GLU A 1004 13.36 -21.02 3.31
CA GLU A 1004 14.50 -20.96 2.40
C GLU A 1004 14.86 -19.52 2.04
N THR A 1005 16.15 -19.17 2.12
CA THR A 1005 16.61 -17.82 1.78
C THR A 1005 16.52 -17.60 0.28
N PHE A 1006 15.82 -16.54 -0.14
CA PHE A 1006 15.74 -16.19 -1.55
C PHE A 1006 17.07 -15.57 -2.02
N LEU A 1007 17.84 -16.28 -2.83
CA LEU A 1007 19.14 -15.81 -3.29
C LEU A 1007 19.00 -14.80 -4.43
N HIS A 1008 19.79 -13.73 -4.41
CA HIS A 1008 19.93 -12.85 -5.57
C HIS A 1008 20.75 -13.53 -6.67
N MET A 1009 20.52 -13.11 -7.93
CA MET A 1009 21.30 -13.58 -9.07
C MET A 1009 22.81 -13.38 -8.86
N ASP A 1010 23.24 -12.22 -8.34
CA ASP A 1010 24.67 -11.97 -8.08
C ASP A 1010 25.24 -12.94 -7.04
N SER A 1011 24.48 -13.27 -6.00
CA SER A 1011 24.92 -14.20 -4.95
C SER A 1011 24.97 -15.64 -5.45
N LEU A 1012 24.08 -16.02 -6.37
CA LEU A 1012 24.11 -17.33 -7.03
C LEU A 1012 25.34 -17.45 -7.93
N LEU A 1013 25.63 -16.40 -8.71
CA LEU A 1013 26.81 -16.32 -9.57
C LEU A 1013 28.12 -16.37 -8.76
N ASP A 1014 28.22 -15.59 -7.68
CA ASP A 1014 29.44 -15.56 -6.85
C ASP A 1014 29.69 -16.93 -6.19
N ARG A 1015 28.65 -17.60 -5.66
CA ARG A 1015 28.77 -18.97 -5.11
C ARG A 1015 29.26 -19.97 -6.16
N PHE A 1016 28.72 -19.93 -7.37
CA PHE A 1016 29.13 -20.83 -8.44
C PHE A 1016 30.60 -20.64 -8.83
N VAL A 1017 31.07 -19.39 -8.89
CA VAL A 1017 32.49 -19.09 -9.16
C VAL A 1017 33.38 -19.59 -8.02
N ASP A 1018 32.94 -19.43 -6.77
CA ASP A 1018 33.65 -19.95 -5.60
C ASP A 1018 33.76 -21.49 -5.64
N ASP A 1019 32.66 -22.18 -5.97
CA ASP A 1019 32.63 -23.64 -6.08
C ASP A 1019 33.56 -24.15 -7.21
N LEU A 1020 33.56 -23.48 -8.37
CA LEU A 1020 34.50 -23.80 -9.46
C LEU A 1020 35.96 -23.59 -9.06
N ALA A 1021 36.24 -22.54 -8.28
CA ALA A 1021 37.59 -22.25 -7.80
C ALA A 1021 38.06 -23.30 -6.77
N LEU A 1022 37.16 -23.73 -5.88
CA LEU A 1022 37.39 -24.82 -4.92
C LEU A 1022 37.69 -26.15 -5.64
N ILE A 1023 36.91 -26.48 -6.67
CA ILE A 1023 37.11 -27.71 -7.46
C ILE A 1023 38.47 -27.71 -8.19
N ALA A 1024 38.97 -26.54 -8.57
CA ALA A 1024 40.22 -26.38 -9.31
C ALA A 1024 41.45 -26.07 -8.43
N ASP A 1025 41.31 -26.05 -7.10
CA ASP A 1025 42.35 -25.63 -6.14
C ASP A 1025 42.94 -24.23 -6.44
N GLN A 1026 42.07 -23.29 -6.81
CA GLN A 1026 42.44 -21.91 -7.12
C GLN A 1026 41.66 -20.91 -6.27
N LYS A 1027 42.15 -19.66 -6.18
CA LYS A 1027 41.39 -18.56 -5.60
C LYS A 1027 40.32 -18.08 -6.58
N SER A 1028 39.11 -17.76 -6.10
CA SER A 1028 37.97 -17.35 -6.94
C SER A 1028 38.27 -16.19 -7.87
N GLY A 1029 39.04 -15.20 -7.41
CA GLY A 1029 39.47 -14.06 -8.23
C GLY A 1029 40.41 -14.45 -9.39
N ASP A 1030 41.32 -15.40 -9.15
CA ASP A 1030 42.29 -15.88 -10.15
C ASP A 1030 41.61 -16.79 -11.17
N MET A 1031 40.70 -17.67 -10.72
CA MET A 1031 39.88 -18.51 -11.59
C MET A 1031 38.98 -17.67 -12.52
N ARG A 1032 38.34 -16.63 -11.98
CA ARG A 1032 37.48 -15.71 -12.77
C ARG A 1032 38.29 -14.97 -13.85
N LYS A 1033 39.56 -14.67 -13.59
CA LYS A 1033 40.47 -14.06 -14.57
C LYS A 1033 40.94 -15.06 -15.63
N LEU A 1034 41.32 -16.26 -15.20
CA LEU A 1034 41.73 -17.35 -16.10
C LEU A 1034 40.61 -17.78 -17.07
N LEU A 1035 39.37 -17.91 -16.59
CA LEU A 1035 38.22 -18.22 -17.44
C LEU A 1035 37.93 -17.11 -18.47
N LYS A 1036 38.23 -15.85 -18.14
CA LYS A 1036 38.10 -14.73 -19.08
C LYS A 1036 39.23 -14.68 -20.12
N GLU A 1037 40.44 -15.07 -19.74
CA GLU A 1037 41.62 -15.09 -20.62
C GLU A 1037 41.62 -16.31 -21.57
N ALA A 1038 40.93 -17.40 -21.20
CA ALA A 1038 40.82 -18.62 -22.00
C ALA A 1038 39.85 -18.53 -23.19
N ALA A 1039 39.08 -17.44 -23.33
CA ALA A 1039 38.06 -17.24 -24.37
C ALA A 1039 38.26 -15.93 -25.13
#